data_AF-A0A376RHN9-F1
#
_entry.id   AF-A0A376RHN9-F1
#
_cell.length_a   1.000
_cell.length_b   1.000
_cell.length_c   1.000
_cell.angle_alpha   90.00
_cell.angle_beta   90.00
_cell.angle_gamma   90.00
#
_symmetry.space_group_name_H-M   'P 1'
#
loop_
_entity.id
_entity.type
_entity.pdbx_description
1 polymer ?
#
loop_
_entity_poly.entity_id
_entity_poly.type
_entity_poly.pdbx_seq_one_letter_code
_entity_poly.pdbx_strand_id
1 'polypeptide(L)'
;MTIMRRGRLLPRYQQLLQRLLNNCVVDGDYRCTDGRYVRARPIEHQQRESLLTELAGYCEGFQAIPDTIARAGDRLYEMMSGAEEPVAIIFPQSASDGVEVLYQEFSFGRYFNQIAAGVLRGIVQTRQPRQPLRILEVGGGTGGTTAWLLPELNGVPALEYHFTDISALFTRRAQQKFADYDFVKYSELDLEKEAQSQGFQAQSYDLIVAANVIHATRHIGRTLDNLRPLLKPGGRLLMREITQPMRLFDFVFGPLVLPLQDLDAREGELFLTTAQWQQQCRHAGFSKVAWLPQDGSPNAGMSEHIILATLPGQAVSAVTFTAPSEPVLGQALTDNGDYLADWSDCAGQPEQFNARWQEAWRLLSQRHGDALPVEPPPVAAPEWLGKVRLSWQNEAFSRGQMRVEARHPAGEWLPLSPAAPLPAPQTHYQWRWTPLNVASIDHPLTFSFSAGTLARSDELAQYGIIHDPHASSRLMIVEESEDTLALAEKVIAALTASAAGLIVVTRRAWRVEENEALSASHHALWALLRVAANEQPERLLAAIDLAENTPWETLHQGLSAVSLSQRWLAARGDTLWLPSLSPNTGCAAELPANVFTGDSRWHLVTGAFGGLGRLAVNWLREKGARRIALLAPRVDESWLRDVEGGQTRVCRCDVGDAGQLATVLDDLAANGGIAGAIHAAGVLADAPLQELDDHQLAAVFAVKAQAGKPAVANPAQPRRTLSYSLLFRCRHPRRAGSERPCAGLRLPGRAGPAVFHP
;
A
#
# COMPACT_ATOMS: atom_id res chain seq x y z
N MET A 1 -28.75 14.32 -33.07
CA MET A 1 -28.44 14.57 -34.50
C MET A 1 -28.42 16.05 -34.91
N THR A 2 -29.38 16.90 -34.51
CA THR A 2 -29.41 18.32 -34.93
C THR A 2 -28.16 19.11 -34.53
N ILE A 3 -27.69 18.94 -33.28
CA ILE A 3 -26.47 19.60 -32.77
C ILE A 3 -25.24 19.20 -33.59
N MET A 4 -25.05 17.90 -33.84
CA MET A 4 -23.93 17.39 -34.64
C MET A 4 -23.91 17.97 -36.06
N ARG A 5 -25.07 17.99 -36.74
CA ARG A 5 -25.17 18.52 -38.11
C ARG A 5 -24.87 20.03 -38.16
N ARG A 6 -25.46 20.81 -37.25
CA ARG A 6 -25.23 22.27 -37.21
C ARG A 6 -23.81 22.62 -36.79
N GLY A 7 -23.25 21.88 -35.84
CA GLY A 7 -21.87 22.02 -35.37
C GLY A 7 -20.82 21.34 -36.25
N ARG A 8 -21.20 20.75 -37.39
CA ARG A 8 -20.28 20.03 -38.31
C ARG A 8 -19.38 19.00 -37.61
N LEU A 9 -19.94 18.29 -36.62
CA LEU A 9 -19.21 17.26 -35.86
C LEU A 9 -19.30 15.91 -36.57
N LEU A 10 -18.21 15.13 -36.52
CA LEU A 10 -18.17 13.81 -37.15
C LEU A 10 -19.11 12.83 -36.44
N PRO A 11 -19.85 11.96 -37.18
CA PRO A 11 -20.78 10.98 -36.60
C PRO A 11 -20.17 10.08 -35.50
N ARG A 12 -18.87 9.76 -35.61
CA ARG A 12 -18.15 8.93 -34.62
C ARG A 12 -18.18 9.50 -33.20
N TYR A 13 -18.35 10.82 -33.06
CA TYR A 13 -18.35 11.51 -31.78
C TYR A 13 -19.74 11.72 -31.16
N GLN A 14 -20.78 11.07 -31.69
CA GLN A 14 -22.13 11.18 -31.14
C GLN A 14 -22.20 10.81 -29.66
N GLN A 15 -21.59 9.67 -29.29
CA GLN A 15 -21.59 9.17 -27.91
C GLN A 15 -20.82 10.11 -26.97
N LEU A 16 -19.65 10.60 -27.40
CA LEU A 16 -18.89 11.59 -26.65
C LEU A 16 -19.69 12.89 -26.43
N LEU A 17 -20.29 13.44 -27.49
CA LEU A 17 -21.10 14.65 -27.40
C LEU A 17 -22.27 14.46 -26.41
N GLN A 18 -22.91 13.29 -26.43
CA GLN A 18 -23.99 12.98 -25.51
C GLN A 18 -23.52 12.98 -24.06
N ARG A 19 -22.37 12.35 -23.76
CA ARG A 19 -21.78 12.35 -22.41
C ARG A 19 -21.41 13.75 -21.93
N LEU A 20 -20.77 14.56 -22.78
CA LEU A 20 -20.44 15.95 -22.48
C LEU A 20 -21.71 16.78 -22.17
N LEU A 21 -22.76 16.64 -22.98
CA LEU A 21 -24.02 17.34 -22.75
C LEU A 21 -24.75 16.85 -21.49
N ASN A 22 -24.70 15.55 -21.19
CA ASN A 22 -25.25 15.00 -19.97
C ASN A 22 -24.55 15.56 -18.73
N ASN A 23 -23.22 15.71 -18.76
CA ASN A 23 -22.47 16.37 -17.68
C ASN A 23 -22.96 17.81 -17.46
N CYS A 24 -23.18 18.57 -18.53
CA CYS A 24 -23.75 19.92 -18.41
C CYS A 24 -25.20 19.93 -17.91
N VAL A 25 -25.98 18.85 -18.11
CA VAL A 25 -27.31 18.70 -17.51
C VAL A 25 -27.21 18.46 -16.00
N VAL A 26 -26.27 17.61 -15.57
CA VAL A 26 -26.01 17.36 -14.15
C VAL A 26 -25.60 18.65 -13.43
N ASP A 27 -24.82 19.51 -14.09
CA ASP A 27 -24.38 20.80 -13.52
C ASP A 27 -25.45 21.90 -13.59
N GLY A 28 -26.62 21.59 -14.15
CA GLY A 28 -27.74 22.52 -14.29
C GLY A 28 -27.55 23.58 -15.38
N ASP A 29 -26.53 23.45 -16.24
CA ASP A 29 -26.33 24.33 -17.40
C ASP A 29 -27.34 24.06 -18.52
N TYR A 30 -27.76 22.80 -18.65
CA TYR A 30 -28.76 22.34 -19.60
C TYR A 30 -29.87 21.54 -18.90
N ARG A 31 -31.01 21.42 -19.58
CA ARG A 31 -32.05 20.43 -19.30
C ARG A 31 -32.19 19.52 -20.50
N CYS A 32 -32.39 18.22 -20.26
CA CYS A 32 -32.72 17.26 -21.30
C CYS A 32 -34.18 16.81 -21.15
N THR A 33 -34.97 16.96 -22.21
CA THR A 33 -36.37 16.47 -22.25
C THR A 33 -36.61 15.84 -23.62
N ASP A 34 -37.06 14.59 -23.65
CA ASP A 34 -37.29 13.80 -24.88
C ASP A 34 -36.11 13.83 -25.86
N GLY A 35 -34.88 13.71 -25.33
CA GLY A 35 -33.66 13.75 -26.12
C GLY A 35 -33.29 15.13 -26.70
N ARG A 36 -33.94 16.21 -26.23
CA ARG A 36 -33.62 17.59 -26.59
C ARG A 36 -32.92 18.29 -25.44
N TYR A 37 -31.73 18.81 -25.71
CA TYR A 37 -30.96 19.63 -24.79
C TYR A 37 -31.34 21.10 -24.95
N VAL A 38 -31.73 21.74 -23.85
CA VAL A 38 -32.09 23.16 -23.79
C VAL A 38 -31.26 23.84 -22.72
N ARG A 39 -30.65 24.98 -23.03
CA ARG A 39 -29.87 25.77 -22.08
C ARG A 39 -30.78 26.20 -20.92
N ALA A 40 -30.38 25.89 -19.69
CA ALA A 40 -31.13 26.19 -18.48
C ALA A 40 -30.68 27.52 -17.84
N ARG A 41 -29.41 27.89 -18.00
CA ARG A 41 -28.85 29.17 -17.53
C ARG A 41 -27.78 29.72 -18.48
N PRO A 42 -27.45 31.03 -18.40
CA PRO A 42 -26.31 31.58 -19.09
C PRO A 42 -24.99 30.92 -18.65
N ILE A 43 -24.31 30.21 -19.56
CA ILE A 43 -22.91 29.80 -19.44
C ILE A 43 -21.99 31.03 -19.54
N GLU A 44 -21.18 31.26 -18.52
CA GLU A 44 -20.18 32.33 -18.47
C GLU A 44 -18.83 31.82 -19.00
N HIS A 45 -18.32 32.41 -20.08
CA HIS A 45 -17.05 31.99 -20.69
C HIS A 45 -15.81 32.74 -20.14
N GLN A 46 -16.00 33.76 -19.29
CA GLN A 46 -14.94 34.68 -18.87
C GLN A 46 -14.01 34.12 -17.79
N GLN A 47 -14.32 32.97 -17.19
CA GLN A 47 -13.57 32.43 -16.06
C GLN A 47 -12.41 31.49 -16.46
N ARG A 48 -12.20 31.21 -17.76
CA ARG A 48 -11.23 30.19 -18.22
C ARG A 48 -9.82 30.38 -17.68
N GLU A 49 -9.23 31.56 -17.85
CA GLU A 49 -7.85 31.83 -17.40
C GLU A 49 -7.72 31.73 -15.88
N SER A 50 -8.74 32.21 -15.15
CA SER A 50 -8.80 32.10 -13.69
C SER A 50 -8.87 30.63 -13.25
N LEU A 51 -9.73 29.83 -13.88
CA LEU A 51 -9.91 28.40 -13.57
C LEU A 51 -8.66 27.57 -13.90
N LEU A 52 -7.95 27.89 -15.00
CA LEU A 52 -6.68 27.24 -15.32
C LEU A 52 -5.58 27.62 -14.32
N THR A 53 -5.56 28.88 -13.87
CA THR A 53 -4.63 29.34 -12.83
C THR A 53 -4.90 28.63 -11.50
N GLU A 54 -6.18 28.51 -11.12
CA GLU A 54 -6.62 27.78 -9.94
C GLU A 54 -6.24 26.28 -10.02
N LEU A 55 -6.53 25.64 -11.16
CA LEU A 55 -6.14 24.26 -11.43
C LEU A 55 -4.62 24.06 -11.33
N ALA A 56 -3.82 24.99 -11.86
CA ALA A 56 -2.37 24.95 -11.77
C ALA A 56 -1.88 25.05 -10.32
N GLY A 57 -2.59 25.80 -9.47
CA GLY A 57 -2.36 25.84 -8.02
C GLY A 57 -2.62 24.49 -7.34
N TYR A 58 -3.69 23.78 -7.71
CA TYR A 58 -3.95 22.42 -7.21
C TYR A 58 -2.95 21.37 -7.74
N CYS A 59 -2.32 21.65 -8.87
CA CYS A 59 -1.34 20.78 -9.54
C CYS A 59 0.11 21.25 -9.32
N GLU A 60 0.41 21.95 -8.23
CA GLU A 60 1.78 22.43 -7.94
C GLU A 60 2.79 21.25 -8.02
N GLY A 61 3.84 21.41 -8.83
CA GLY A 61 4.80 20.33 -9.16
C GLY A 61 4.43 19.43 -10.35
N PHE A 62 3.24 19.60 -10.95
CA PHE A 62 2.71 18.79 -12.06
C PHE A 62 2.07 19.63 -13.17
N GLN A 63 2.78 20.65 -13.68
CA GLN A 63 2.28 21.61 -14.69
C GLN A 63 1.81 20.97 -16.00
N ALA A 64 2.29 19.77 -16.31
CA ALA A 64 1.83 18.97 -17.43
C ALA A 64 0.30 18.74 -17.47
N ILE A 65 -0.36 18.69 -16.31
CA ILE A 65 -1.79 18.42 -16.19
C ILE A 65 -2.64 19.61 -16.66
N PRO A 66 -2.52 20.83 -16.08
CA PRO A 66 -3.25 21.99 -16.57
C PRO A 66 -2.91 22.30 -18.04
N ASP A 67 -1.65 22.11 -18.46
CA ASP A 67 -1.26 22.31 -19.86
C ASP A 67 -1.98 21.35 -20.81
N THR A 68 -2.10 20.08 -20.42
CA THR A 68 -2.80 19.07 -21.23
C THR A 68 -4.30 19.36 -21.30
N ILE A 69 -4.90 19.79 -20.18
CA ILE A 69 -6.32 20.17 -20.13
C ILE A 69 -6.58 21.41 -20.99
N ALA A 70 -5.71 22.43 -20.90
CA ALA A 70 -5.81 23.62 -21.73
C ALA A 70 -5.71 23.28 -23.23
N ARG A 71 -4.68 22.51 -23.63
CA ARG A 71 -4.48 22.09 -25.02
C ARG A 71 -5.66 21.28 -25.57
N ALA A 72 -6.10 20.26 -24.83
CA ALA A 72 -7.20 19.41 -25.27
C ALA A 72 -8.52 20.20 -25.33
N GLY A 73 -8.76 21.06 -24.34
CA GLY A 73 -9.97 21.89 -24.27
C GLY A 73 -10.08 22.90 -25.40
N ASP A 74 -8.98 23.60 -25.71
CA ASP A 74 -8.95 24.62 -26.76
C ASP A 74 -9.14 24.04 -28.16
N ARG A 75 -8.91 22.73 -28.32
CA ARG A 75 -8.96 22.02 -29.61
C ARG A 75 -10.05 20.95 -29.67
N LEU A 76 -10.93 20.88 -28.67
CA LEU A 76 -11.95 19.83 -28.59
C LEU A 76 -12.88 19.86 -29.81
N TYR A 77 -13.28 21.06 -30.26
CA TYR A 77 -14.11 21.22 -31.44
C TYR A 77 -13.38 20.78 -32.72
N GLU A 78 -12.13 21.18 -32.89
CA GLU A 78 -11.29 20.83 -34.04
C GLU A 78 -11.08 19.31 -34.12
N MET A 79 -10.82 18.65 -32.98
CA MET A 79 -10.76 17.19 -32.88
C MET A 79 -12.10 16.54 -33.27
N MET A 80 -13.21 17.06 -32.76
CA MET A 80 -14.55 16.48 -33.01
C MET A 80 -15.09 16.77 -34.42
N SER A 81 -14.64 17.83 -35.08
CA SER A 81 -14.98 18.17 -36.46
C SER A 81 -14.07 17.48 -37.48
N GLY A 82 -12.94 16.92 -37.03
CA GLY A 82 -11.94 16.27 -37.88
C GLY A 82 -10.94 17.23 -38.51
N ALA A 83 -10.87 18.48 -38.03
CA ALA A 83 -9.86 19.45 -38.47
C ALA A 83 -8.47 19.11 -37.92
N GLU A 84 -8.41 18.48 -36.74
CA GLU A 84 -7.18 18.06 -36.07
C GLU A 84 -7.27 16.59 -35.66
N GLU A 85 -6.15 15.87 -35.72
CA GLU A 85 -6.10 14.46 -35.31
C GLU A 85 -5.89 14.35 -33.79
N PRO A 86 -6.79 13.72 -33.02
CA PRO A 86 -6.76 13.76 -31.56
C PRO A 86 -5.46 13.26 -30.92
N VAL A 87 -4.86 12.21 -31.49
CA VAL A 87 -3.60 11.64 -30.98
C VAL A 87 -2.47 12.67 -31.00
N ALA A 88 -2.40 13.52 -32.03
CA ALA A 88 -1.34 14.53 -32.14
C ALA A 88 -1.49 15.66 -31.11
N ILE A 89 -2.72 16.00 -30.73
CA ILE A 89 -3.02 17.04 -29.73
C ILE A 89 -2.80 16.54 -28.30
N ILE A 90 -3.24 15.31 -28.02
CA ILE A 90 -3.17 14.72 -26.69
C ILE A 90 -1.75 14.20 -26.40
N PHE A 91 -1.08 13.60 -27.39
CA PHE A 91 0.27 13.03 -27.26
C PHE A 91 1.29 13.70 -28.22
N PRO A 92 1.56 15.00 -28.09
CA PRO A 92 2.50 15.69 -28.97
C PRO A 92 3.93 15.16 -28.78
N GLN A 93 4.74 15.17 -29.86
CA GLN A 93 6.10 14.63 -29.83
C GLN A 93 7.03 15.29 -28.78
N SER A 94 6.80 16.56 -28.46
CA SER A 94 7.58 17.34 -27.50
C SER A 94 7.00 17.36 -26.08
N ALA A 95 5.82 16.77 -25.84
CA ALA A 95 5.16 16.79 -24.53
C ALA A 95 4.56 15.42 -24.14
N SER A 96 5.07 14.32 -24.70
CA SER A 96 4.75 12.96 -24.24
C SER A 96 5.01 12.78 -22.75
N ASP A 97 5.97 13.52 -22.19
CA ASP A 97 6.29 13.59 -20.78
C ASP A 97 5.07 14.00 -19.93
N GLY A 98 4.17 14.83 -20.48
CA GLY A 98 3.06 15.37 -19.70
C GLY A 98 1.91 14.38 -19.44
N VAL A 99 1.51 13.61 -20.45
CA VAL A 99 0.49 12.55 -20.27
C VAL A 99 1.08 11.36 -19.53
N GLU A 100 2.37 11.07 -19.75
CA GLU A 100 3.10 10.07 -18.98
C GLU A 100 3.13 10.39 -17.49
N VAL A 101 3.40 11.64 -17.11
CA VAL A 101 3.30 12.13 -15.71
C VAL A 101 1.91 11.89 -15.12
N LEU A 102 0.83 12.09 -15.88
CA LEU A 102 -0.53 11.81 -15.40
C LEU A 102 -0.73 10.32 -15.06
N TYR A 103 -0.25 9.41 -15.91
CA TYR A 103 -0.43 7.96 -15.72
C TYR A 103 0.57 7.33 -14.74
N GLN A 104 1.76 7.91 -14.58
CA GLN A 104 2.89 7.34 -13.84
C GLN A 104 3.17 8.06 -12.51
N GLU A 105 3.17 9.40 -12.48
CA GLU A 105 3.72 10.19 -11.37
C GLU A 105 2.68 10.98 -10.58
N PHE A 106 1.50 11.22 -11.13
CA PHE A 106 0.39 11.80 -10.38
C PHE A 106 0.00 10.88 -9.20
N SER A 107 -0.49 11.47 -8.11
CA SER A 107 -0.78 10.76 -6.85
C SER A 107 -1.63 9.51 -7.05
N PHE A 108 -2.61 9.61 -7.95
CA PHE A 108 -3.45 8.51 -8.38
C PHE A 108 -2.65 7.42 -9.12
N GLY A 109 -1.94 7.78 -10.20
CA GLY A 109 -1.14 6.83 -10.98
C GLY A 109 -0.14 6.05 -10.12
N ARG A 110 0.57 6.73 -9.21
CA ARG A 110 1.50 6.11 -8.26
C ARG A 110 0.80 5.10 -7.36
N TYR A 111 -0.36 5.45 -6.82
CA TYR A 111 -1.10 4.57 -5.92
C TYR A 111 -1.53 3.27 -6.61
N PHE A 112 -2.18 3.36 -7.77
CA PHE A 112 -2.67 2.17 -8.49
C PHE A 112 -1.54 1.35 -9.09
N ASN A 113 -0.49 1.98 -9.64
CA ASN A 113 0.66 1.26 -10.16
C ASN A 113 1.43 0.53 -9.05
N GLN A 114 1.49 1.09 -7.83
CA GLN A 114 2.05 0.39 -6.67
C GLN A 114 1.22 -0.83 -6.27
N ILE A 115 -0.12 -0.74 -6.32
CA ILE A 115 -0.98 -1.90 -6.08
C ILE A 115 -0.73 -2.96 -7.16
N ALA A 116 -0.71 -2.59 -8.44
CA ALA A 116 -0.44 -3.52 -9.55
C ALA A 116 0.92 -4.20 -9.41
N ALA A 117 1.97 -3.45 -9.08
CA ALA A 117 3.30 -3.98 -8.79
C ALA A 117 3.31 -4.93 -7.57
N GLY A 118 2.59 -4.59 -6.50
CA GLY A 118 2.42 -5.44 -5.34
C GLY A 118 1.70 -6.76 -5.65
N VAL A 119 0.66 -6.71 -6.49
CA VAL A 119 -0.04 -7.90 -6.99
C VAL A 119 0.92 -8.78 -7.80
N LEU A 120 1.65 -8.18 -8.76
CA LEU A 120 2.64 -8.91 -9.56
C LEU A 120 3.72 -9.57 -8.69
N ARG A 121 4.24 -8.84 -7.69
CA ARG A 121 5.20 -9.38 -6.71
C ARG A 121 4.63 -10.60 -5.99
N GLY A 122 3.38 -10.54 -5.53
CA GLY A 122 2.70 -11.68 -4.91
C GLY A 122 2.57 -12.89 -5.85
N ILE A 123 2.24 -12.65 -7.12
CA ILE A 123 2.21 -13.69 -8.16
C ILE A 123 3.59 -14.33 -8.34
N VAL A 124 4.65 -13.52 -8.40
CA VAL A 124 6.03 -13.97 -8.56
C VAL A 124 6.51 -14.78 -7.36
N GLN A 125 6.21 -14.36 -6.13
CA GLN A 125 6.64 -15.03 -4.90
C GLN A 125 5.96 -16.39 -4.67
N THR A 126 4.72 -16.52 -5.16
CA THR A 126 3.93 -17.74 -4.98
C THR A 126 4.18 -18.78 -6.08
N ARG A 127 4.96 -18.48 -7.12
CA ARG A 127 5.19 -19.42 -8.21
C ARG A 127 6.27 -20.46 -7.88
N GLN A 128 6.23 -21.61 -8.56
CA GLN A 128 7.33 -22.57 -8.50
C GLN A 128 8.56 -22.03 -9.27
N PRO A 129 9.76 -21.99 -8.66
CA PRO A 129 10.94 -21.35 -9.27
C PRO A 129 11.40 -21.92 -10.61
N ARG A 130 11.01 -23.17 -10.93
CA ARG A 130 11.44 -23.88 -12.15
C ARG A 130 10.54 -23.69 -13.37
N GLN A 131 9.37 -23.06 -13.22
CA GLN A 131 8.47 -22.85 -14.35
C GLN A 131 8.72 -21.49 -15.03
N PRO A 132 8.76 -21.45 -16.38
CA PRO A 132 8.91 -20.19 -17.10
C PRO A 132 7.69 -19.30 -16.89
N LEU A 133 7.93 -18.01 -16.64
CA LEU A 133 6.90 -16.99 -16.45
C LEU A 133 6.77 -16.18 -17.74
N ARG A 134 5.59 -16.20 -18.36
CA ARG A 134 5.30 -15.43 -19.59
C ARG A 134 4.18 -14.44 -19.32
N ILE A 135 4.49 -13.16 -19.50
CA ILE A 135 3.58 -12.04 -19.26
C ILE A 135 3.30 -11.34 -20.59
N LEU A 136 2.03 -11.05 -20.89
CA LEU A 136 1.62 -10.23 -22.03
C LEU A 136 0.98 -8.95 -21.53
N GLU A 137 1.57 -7.80 -21.81
CA GLU A 137 0.93 -6.50 -21.62
C GLU A 137 0.24 -6.08 -22.92
N VAL A 138 -1.05 -5.77 -22.85
CA VAL A 138 -1.85 -5.29 -23.97
C VAL A 138 -2.17 -3.82 -23.81
N GLY A 139 -1.99 -3.05 -24.90
CA GLY A 139 -2.19 -1.59 -24.89
C GLY A 139 -1.29 -0.86 -23.90
N GLY A 140 -0.01 -1.21 -23.86
CA GLY A 140 0.93 -0.65 -22.89
C GLY A 140 1.16 0.87 -23.05
N GLY A 141 0.83 1.46 -24.20
CA GLY A 141 0.82 2.91 -24.41
C GLY A 141 2.14 3.58 -24.05
N THR A 142 2.09 4.53 -23.11
CA THR A 142 3.28 5.27 -22.61
C THR A 142 4.19 4.42 -21.70
N GLY A 143 3.78 3.20 -21.34
CA GLY A 143 4.51 2.33 -20.41
C GLY A 143 4.43 2.80 -18.96
N GLY A 144 3.42 3.62 -18.61
CA GLY A 144 3.27 4.18 -17.27
C GLY A 144 3.10 3.11 -16.19
N THR A 145 2.35 2.03 -16.47
CA THR A 145 2.25 0.87 -15.57
C THR A 145 3.46 -0.05 -15.71
N THR A 146 3.93 -0.31 -16.93
CA THR A 146 5.13 -1.11 -17.22
C THR A 146 6.34 -0.69 -16.37
N ALA A 147 6.58 0.62 -16.23
CA ALA A 147 7.69 1.18 -15.45
C ALA A 147 7.68 0.77 -13.96
N TRP A 148 6.52 0.40 -13.41
CA TRP A 148 6.38 -0.11 -12.05
C TRP A 148 6.42 -1.63 -11.98
N LEU A 149 6.05 -2.33 -13.05
CA LEU A 149 6.02 -3.79 -13.11
C LEU A 149 7.40 -4.39 -13.38
N LEU A 150 8.16 -3.86 -14.32
CA LEU A 150 9.46 -4.43 -14.71
C LEU A 150 10.48 -4.53 -13.55
N PRO A 151 10.60 -3.56 -12.63
CA PRO A 151 11.50 -3.68 -11.48
C PRO A 151 11.18 -4.89 -10.57
N GLU A 152 9.91 -5.29 -10.46
CA GLU A 152 9.47 -6.43 -9.65
C GLU A 152 9.84 -7.79 -10.27
N LEU A 153 10.27 -7.77 -11.54
CA LEU A 153 10.62 -8.94 -12.32
C LEU A 153 12.13 -9.16 -12.42
N ASN A 154 12.95 -8.25 -11.87
CA ASN A 154 14.39 -8.40 -11.88
C ASN A 154 14.85 -9.65 -11.08
N GLY A 155 15.78 -10.40 -11.66
CA GLY A 155 16.30 -11.63 -11.05
C GLY A 155 15.34 -12.83 -11.14
N VAL A 156 14.21 -12.69 -11.82
CA VAL A 156 13.27 -13.78 -12.04
C VAL A 156 13.82 -14.75 -13.11
N PRO A 157 14.02 -16.06 -12.79
CA PRO A 157 14.52 -17.02 -13.78
C PRO A 157 13.45 -17.35 -14.82
N ALA A 158 13.90 -17.56 -16.07
CA ALA A 158 13.05 -17.98 -17.21
C ALA A 158 11.82 -17.09 -17.44
N LEU A 159 12.05 -15.79 -17.59
CA LEU A 159 11.02 -14.76 -17.78
C LEU A 159 10.93 -14.33 -19.25
N GLU A 160 9.71 -14.15 -19.75
CA GLU A 160 9.42 -13.37 -20.95
C GLU A 160 8.33 -12.35 -20.67
N TYR A 161 8.56 -11.08 -21.04
CA TYR A 161 7.56 -10.02 -20.96
C TYR A 161 7.28 -9.49 -22.36
N HIS A 162 6.04 -9.62 -22.85
CA HIS A 162 5.64 -9.13 -24.17
C HIS A 162 4.88 -7.82 -24.00
N PHE A 163 5.53 -6.69 -24.29
CA PHE A 163 4.88 -5.39 -24.36
C PHE A 163 4.21 -5.21 -25.71
N THR A 164 2.91 -4.91 -25.73
CA THR A 164 2.19 -4.69 -26.97
C THR A 164 1.33 -3.44 -26.96
N ASP A 165 1.19 -2.83 -28.13
CA ASP A 165 0.30 -1.69 -28.36
C ASP A 165 -0.20 -1.71 -29.81
N ILE A 166 -1.33 -1.08 -30.11
CA ILE A 166 -1.81 -0.96 -31.51
C ILE A 166 -0.92 -0.01 -32.33
N SER A 167 -0.16 0.87 -31.66
CA SER A 167 0.66 1.90 -32.29
C SER A 167 2.14 1.53 -32.29
N ALA A 168 2.72 1.44 -33.49
CA ALA A 168 4.16 1.32 -33.70
C ALA A 168 4.98 2.48 -33.09
N LEU A 169 4.35 3.63 -32.78
CA LEU A 169 5.03 4.72 -32.06
C LEU A 169 5.27 4.36 -30.59
N PHE A 170 4.26 3.79 -29.92
CA PHE A 170 4.35 3.44 -28.50
C PHE A 170 5.28 2.25 -28.27
N THR A 171 5.24 1.23 -29.12
CA THR A 171 6.16 0.09 -29.03
C THR A 171 7.63 0.50 -29.18
N ARG A 172 7.95 1.38 -30.15
CA ARG A 172 9.32 1.92 -30.32
C ARG A 172 9.79 2.77 -29.14
N ARG A 173 8.91 3.60 -28.58
CA ARG A 173 9.22 4.40 -27.38
C ARG A 173 9.47 3.51 -26.16
N ALA A 174 8.62 2.51 -25.94
CA ALA A 174 8.80 1.54 -24.87
C ALA A 174 10.10 0.75 -25.02
N GLN A 175 10.50 0.40 -26.25
CA GLN A 175 11.77 -0.25 -26.52
C GLN A 175 12.99 0.60 -26.15
N GLN A 176 12.93 1.92 -26.40
CA GLN A 176 13.98 2.83 -25.98
C GLN A 176 14.00 3.01 -24.45
N LYS A 177 12.81 3.17 -23.84
CA LYS A 177 12.64 3.45 -22.41
C LYS A 177 13.05 2.27 -21.53
N PHE A 178 12.75 1.04 -21.95
CA PHE A 178 12.97 -0.17 -21.17
C PHE A 178 14.11 -1.04 -21.75
N ALA A 179 15.06 -0.41 -22.46
CA ALA A 179 16.21 -1.07 -23.08
C ALA A 179 17.09 -1.83 -22.06
N ASP A 180 17.06 -1.44 -20.78
CA ASP A 180 17.79 -2.10 -19.69
C ASP A 180 17.19 -3.47 -19.30
N TYR A 181 16.04 -3.85 -19.86
CA TYR A 181 15.33 -5.10 -19.54
C TYR A 181 15.35 -6.07 -20.73
N ASP A 182 16.39 -6.90 -20.80
CA ASP A 182 16.62 -7.87 -21.90
C ASP A 182 15.50 -8.91 -22.09
N PHE A 183 14.66 -9.12 -21.06
CA PHE A 183 13.54 -10.07 -21.11
C PHE A 183 12.26 -9.49 -21.75
N VAL A 184 12.28 -8.21 -22.14
CA VAL A 184 11.12 -7.53 -22.76
C VAL A 184 11.16 -7.65 -24.28
N LYS A 185 10.06 -8.12 -24.86
CA LYS A 185 9.82 -8.17 -26.31
C LYS A 185 8.71 -7.20 -26.68
N TYR A 186 8.83 -6.56 -27.84
CA TYR A 186 7.89 -5.54 -28.31
C TYR A 186 7.20 -6.01 -29.57
N SER A 187 5.88 -5.88 -29.64
CA SER A 187 5.09 -6.25 -30.82
C SER A 187 3.81 -5.43 -30.91
N GLU A 188 3.24 -5.30 -32.10
CA GLU A 188 1.93 -4.69 -32.26
C GLU A 188 0.82 -5.70 -31.96
N LEU A 189 -0.27 -5.25 -31.31
CA LEU A 189 -1.47 -6.07 -31.09
C LEU A 189 -2.72 -5.19 -31.17
N ASP A 190 -3.57 -5.49 -32.13
CA ASP A 190 -4.89 -4.87 -32.30
C ASP A 190 -5.95 -5.74 -31.59
N LEU A 191 -6.47 -5.24 -30.47
CA LEU A 191 -7.48 -5.94 -29.67
C LEU A 191 -8.83 -6.11 -30.39
N GLU A 192 -9.08 -5.34 -31.46
CA GLU A 192 -10.29 -5.45 -32.28
C GLU A 192 -10.19 -6.58 -33.32
N LYS A 193 -9.05 -7.27 -33.39
CA LYS A 193 -8.80 -8.44 -34.26
C LYS A 193 -8.40 -9.65 -33.42
N GLU A 194 -8.63 -10.84 -33.96
CA GLU A 194 -8.26 -12.09 -33.30
C GLU A 194 -6.75 -12.14 -33.02
N ALA A 195 -6.36 -12.28 -31.75
CA ALA A 195 -4.94 -12.24 -31.33
C ALA A 195 -4.13 -13.43 -31.89
N GLN A 196 -4.76 -14.59 -32.04
CA GLN A 196 -4.12 -15.78 -32.61
C GLN A 196 -3.73 -15.56 -34.09
N SER A 197 -4.57 -14.86 -34.85
CA SER A 197 -4.27 -14.48 -36.24
C SER A 197 -3.10 -13.48 -36.34
N GLN A 198 -2.78 -12.79 -35.24
CA GLN A 198 -1.69 -11.83 -35.14
C GLN A 198 -0.40 -12.44 -34.57
N GLY A 199 -0.35 -13.78 -34.41
CA GLY A 199 0.85 -14.51 -33.98
C GLY A 199 0.95 -14.80 -32.48
N PHE A 200 -0.08 -14.48 -31.69
CA PHE A 200 -0.11 -14.78 -30.25
C PHE A 200 -0.65 -16.19 -30.01
N GLN A 201 0.16 -17.04 -29.37
CA GLN A 201 -0.19 -18.45 -29.18
C GLN A 201 -1.27 -18.63 -28.09
N ALA A 202 -2.15 -19.61 -28.27
CA ALA A 202 -3.09 -20.00 -27.22
C ALA A 202 -2.37 -20.68 -26.04
N GLN A 203 -2.91 -20.53 -24.84
CA GLN A 203 -2.42 -21.14 -23.61
C GLN A 203 -0.91 -20.93 -23.37
N SER A 204 -0.39 -19.76 -23.73
CA SER A 204 1.04 -19.47 -23.65
C SER A 204 1.41 -18.54 -22.50
N TYR A 205 0.49 -17.71 -22.01
CA TYR A 205 0.77 -16.70 -20.99
C TYR A 205 0.23 -17.10 -19.61
N ASP A 206 1.02 -16.82 -18.58
CA ASP A 206 0.63 -16.98 -17.18
C ASP A 206 -0.15 -15.77 -16.67
N LEU A 207 0.18 -14.59 -17.20
CA LEU A 207 -0.43 -13.31 -16.85
C LEU A 207 -0.63 -12.44 -18.09
N ILE A 208 -1.82 -11.87 -18.24
CA ILE A 208 -2.07 -10.73 -19.13
C ILE A 208 -2.22 -9.49 -18.26
N VAL A 209 -1.56 -8.39 -18.62
CA VAL A 209 -1.68 -7.08 -18.00
C VAL A 209 -2.41 -6.15 -18.97
N ALA A 210 -3.42 -5.44 -18.51
CA ALA A 210 -4.18 -4.46 -19.31
C ALA A 210 -4.43 -3.20 -18.48
N ALA A 211 -3.74 -2.11 -18.77
CA ALA A 211 -3.87 -0.87 -18.02
C ALA A 211 -4.64 0.18 -18.83
N ASN A 212 -5.87 0.48 -18.42
CA ASN A 212 -6.76 1.49 -18.98
C ASN A 212 -6.89 1.38 -20.51
N VAL A 213 -7.13 0.16 -21.00
CA VAL A 213 -7.19 -0.14 -22.44
C VAL A 213 -8.48 -0.87 -22.82
N ILE A 214 -9.00 -1.77 -21.99
CA ILE A 214 -10.10 -2.65 -22.41
C ILE A 214 -11.39 -1.85 -22.55
N HIS A 215 -11.63 -0.86 -21.67
CA HIS A 215 -12.78 0.03 -21.78
C HIS A 215 -12.85 0.79 -23.13
N ALA A 216 -11.71 1.04 -23.78
CA ALA A 216 -11.62 1.79 -25.04
C ALA A 216 -11.94 0.92 -26.27
N THR A 217 -12.07 -0.39 -26.12
CA THR A 217 -12.50 -1.31 -27.18
C THR A 217 -14.00 -1.18 -27.46
N ARG A 218 -14.42 -1.52 -28.69
CA ARG A 218 -15.82 -1.37 -29.11
C ARG A 218 -16.76 -2.33 -28.38
N HIS A 219 -16.26 -3.46 -27.91
CA HIS A 219 -17.04 -4.48 -27.22
C HIS A 219 -16.20 -5.23 -26.17
N ILE A 220 -16.44 -5.00 -24.88
CA ILE A 220 -15.64 -5.57 -23.78
C ILE A 220 -15.69 -7.10 -23.80
N GLY A 221 -16.89 -7.69 -23.92
CA GLY A 221 -17.05 -9.15 -23.97
C GLY A 221 -16.20 -9.82 -25.07
N ARG A 222 -16.24 -9.30 -26.31
CA ARG A 222 -15.41 -9.81 -27.42
C ARG A 222 -13.92 -9.65 -27.16
N THR A 223 -13.50 -8.54 -26.56
CA THR A 223 -12.09 -8.33 -26.17
C THR A 223 -11.66 -9.36 -25.13
N LEU A 224 -12.49 -9.64 -24.13
CA LEU A 224 -12.20 -10.69 -23.14
C LEU A 224 -12.17 -12.08 -23.79
N ASP A 225 -13.10 -12.40 -24.69
CA ASP A 225 -13.13 -13.65 -25.44
C ASP A 225 -11.91 -13.83 -26.36
N ASN A 226 -11.31 -12.73 -26.81
CA ASN A 226 -10.08 -12.72 -27.61
C ASN A 226 -8.82 -12.94 -26.76
N LEU A 227 -8.77 -12.40 -25.54
CA LEU A 227 -7.64 -12.51 -24.63
C LEU A 227 -7.63 -13.84 -23.85
N ARG A 228 -8.80 -14.33 -23.45
CA ARG A 228 -8.97 -15.54 -22.63
C ARG A 228 -8.23 -16.78 -23.20
N PRO A 229 -8.28 -17.10 -24.51
CA PRO A 229 -7.60 -18.27 -25.06
C PRO A 229 -6.07 -18.22 -24.97
N LEU A 230 -5.47 -17.02 -24.83
CA LEU A 230 -4.02 -16.84 -24.73
C LEU A 230 -3.47 -17.26 -23.36
N LEU A 231 -4.32 -17.25 -22.32
CA LEU A 231 -3.96 -17.63 -20.95
C LEU A 231 -3.89 -19.16 -20.80
N LYS A 232 -2.88 -19.63 -20.05
CA LYS A 232 -2.81 -21.01 -19.55
C LYS A 232 -3.97 -21.31 -18.60
N PRO A 233 -4.29 -22.59 -18.34
CA PRO A 233 -5.13 -22.97 -17.20
C PRO A 233 -4.55 -22.38 -15.90
N GLY A 234 -5.40 -21.75 -15.07
CA GLY A 234 -4.99 -21.00 -13.88
C GLY A 234 -4.36 -19.63 -14.16
N GLY A 235 -4.22 -19.24 -15.43
CA GLY A 235 -3.68 -17.95 -15.85
C GLY A 235 -4.55 -16.77 -15.41
N ARG A 236 -3.94 -15.60 -15.32
CA ARG A 236 -4.54 -14.41 -14.70
C ARG A 236 -4.61 -13.23 -15.67
N LEU A 237 -5.63 -12.41 -15.54
CA LEU A 237 -5.78 -11.11 -16.20
C LEU A 237 -5.76 -10.02 -15.12
N LEU A 238 -4.68 -9.24 -15.09
CA LEU A 238 -4.50 -8.09 -14.20
C LEU A 238 -4.88 -6.83 -14.97
N MET A 239 -5.95 -6.17 -14.53
CA MET A 239 -6.45 -4.96 -15.15
C MET A 239 -6.27 -3.78 -14.20
N ARG A 240 -5.91 -2.63 -14.73
CA ARG A 240 -6.10 -1.33 -14.07
C ARG A 240 -7.17 -0.61 -14.89
N GLU A 241 -8.34 -0.37 -14.34
CA GLU A 241 -9.46 0.19 -15.11
C GLU A 241 -10.15 1.30 -14.34
N ILE A 242 -10.56 2.35 -15.07
CA ILE A 242 -11.50 3.35 -14.58
C ILE A 242 -12.84 2.66 -14.38
N THR A 243 -13.41 2.82 -13.18
CA THR A 243 -14.65 2.14 -12.77
C THR A 243 -15.76 3.09 -12.36
N GLN A 244 -15.55 4.39 -12.55
CA GLN A 244 -16.55 5.43 -12.29
C GLN A 244 -16.52 6.45 -13.43
N PRO A 245 -17.66 7.09 -13.76
CA PRO A 245 -17.69 8.17 -14.73
C PRO A 245 -16.66 9.27 -14.41
N MET A 246 -15.75 9.54 -15.35
CA MET A 246 -14.67 10.50 -15.16
C MET A 246 -14.78 11.63 -16.18
N ARG A 247 -15.28 12.79 -15.75
CA ARG A 247 -15.52 13.94 -16.63
C ARG A 247 -14.24 14.45 -17.31
N LEU A 248 -13.15 14.48 -16.56
CA LEU A 248 -11.83 14.86 -17.09
C LEU A 248 -11.41 13.91 -18.22
N PHE A 249 -11.68 12.62 -18.09
CA PHE A 249 -11.39 11.65 -19.15
C PHE A 249 -12.21 11.94 -20.40
N ASP A 250 -13.53 12.10 -20.27
CA ASP A 250 -14.39 12.39 -21.43
C ASP A 250 -13.93 13.66 -22.16
N PHE A 251 -13.53 14.68 -21.40
CA PHE A 251 -13.06 15.93 -21.95
C PHE A 251 -11.72 15.80 -22.70
N VAL A 252 -10.73 15.12 -22.11
CA VAL A 252 -9.37 15.03 -22.65
C VAL A 252 -9.20 13.85 -23.61
N PHE A 253 -9.55 12.65 -23.16
CA PHE A 253 -9.29 11.39 -23.86
C PHE A 253 -10.50 10.86 -24.63
N GLY A 254 -11.71 11.37 -24.36
CA GLY A 254 -12.93 10.99 -25.07
C GLY A 254 -12.82 11.01 -26.60
N PRO A 255 -12.12 11.97 -27.24
CA PRO A 255 -11.90 11.97 -28.69
C PRO A 255 -11.10 10.79 -29.26
N LEU A 256 -10.41 10.00 -28.40
CA LEU A 256 -9.68 8.80 -28.78
C LEU A 256 -10.55 7.53 -28.74
N VAL A 257 -11.70 7.59 -28.06
CA VAL A 257 -12.57 6.44 -27.84
C VAL A 257 -13.30 6.08 -29.13
N LEU A 258 -13.23 4.81 -29.53
CA LEU A 258 -13.97 4.29 -30.67
C LEU A 258 -15.47 4.23 -30.37
N PRO A 259 -16.35 4.32 -31.39
CA PRO A 259 -17.79 4.15 -31.18
C PRO A 259 -18.11 2.78 -30.56
N LEU A 260 -18.68 2.79 -29.35
CA LEU A 260 -19.03 1.60 -28.59
C LEU A 260 -20.19 0.85 -29.26
N GLN A 261 -20.12 -0.48 -29.25
CA GLN A 261 -21.11 -1.39 -29.85
C GLN A 261 -21.85 -2.23 -28.80
N ASP A 262 -21.46 -2.14 -27.53
CA ASP A 262 -21.97 -2.89 -26.39
C ASP A 262 -22.63 -1.99 -25.34
N LEU A 263 -23.22 -0.86 -25.74
CA LEU A 263 -23.81 0.13 -24.84
C LEU A 263 -24.82 -0.47 -23.85
N ASP A 264 -25.63 -1.45 -24.28
CA ASP A 264 -26.59 -2.13 -23.40
C ASP A 264 -25.89 -2.88 -22.26
N ALA A 265 -24.74 -3.50 -22.54
CA ALA A 265 -23.94 -4.22 -21.54
C ALA A 265 -23.16 -3.26 -20.62
N ARG A 266 -23.08 -1.98 -20.98
CA ARG A 266 -22.47 -0.90 -20.17
C ARG A 266 -23.50 0.02 -19.53
N GLU A 267 -24.79 -0.28 -19.68
CA GLU A 267 -25.89 0.58 -19.22
C GLU A 267 -25.80 2.03 -19.75
N GLY A 268 -25.27 2.19 -20.96
CA GLY A 268 -25.09 3.48 -21.62
C GLY A 268 -23.81 4.26 -21.22
N GLU A 269 -23.02 3.75 -20.28
CA GLU A 269 -21.77 4.38 -19.83
C GLU A 269 -20.54 3.91 -20.60
N LEU A 270 -19.45 4.68 -20.53
CA LEU A 270 -18.15 4.27 -21.10
C LEU A 270 -17.45 3.25 -20.17
N PHE A 271 -17.43 3.54 -18.88
CA PHE A 271 -16.71 2.78 -17.87
C PHE A 271 -17.63 1.83 -17.13
N LEU A 272 -17.16 0.61 -16.88
CA LEU A 272 -17.89 -0.37 -16.08
C LEU A 272 -17.59 -0.20 -14.60
N THR A 273 -18.61 -0.33 -13.76
CA THR A 273 -18.44 -0.52 -12.32
C THR A 273 -17.68 -1.82 -12.01
N THR A 274 -17.15 -1.96 -10.80
CA THR A 274 -16.49 -3.18 -10.33
C THR A 274 -17.41 -4.41 -10.43
N ALA A 275 -18.71 -4.25 -10.14
CA ALA A 275 -19.72 -5.30 -10.28
C ALA A 275 -19.92 -5.73 -11.75
N GLN A 276 -20.00 -4.76 -12.67
CA GLN A 276 -20.13 -5.04 -14.10
C GLN A 276 -18.86 -5.71 -14.65
N TRP A 277 -17.66 -5.27 -14.24
CA TRP A 277 -16.40 -5.94 -14.58
C TRP A 277 -16.38 -7.39 -14.10
N GLN A 278 -16.83 -7.65 -12.87
CA GLN A 278 -16.95 -9.01 -12.34
C GLN A 278 -17.87 -9.86 -13.21
N GLN A 279 -19.03 -9.33 -13.63
CA GLN A 279 -19.97 -10.04 -14.49
C GLN A 279 -19.36 -10.36 -15.86
N GLN A 280 -18.72 -9.38 -16.51
CA GLN A 280 -18.07 -9.57 -17.82
C GLN A 280 -16.95 -10.62 -17.74
N CYS A 281 -16.12 -10.57 -16.70
CA CYS A 281 -15.09 -11.58 -16.48
C CYS A 281 -15.69 -12.98 -16.26
N ARG A 282 -16.78 -13.10 -15.48
CA ARG A 282 -17.46 -14.38 -15.28
C ARG A 282 -18.05 -14.94 -16.58
N HIS A 283 -18.68 -14.10 -17.40
CA HIS A 283 -19.17 -14.51 -18.72
C HIS A 283 -18.04 -14.99 -19.64
N ALA A 284 -16.87 -14.34 -19.58
CA ALA A 284 -15.68 -14.76 -20.29
C ALA A 284 -15.00 -16.01 -19.69
N GLY A 285 -15.55 -16.63 -18.64
CA GLY A 285 -15.06 -17.89 -18.07
C GLY A 285 -13.99 -17.75 -17.00
N PHE A 286 -13.78 -16.56 -16.44
CA PHE A 286 -12.95 -16.38 -15.25
C PHE A 286 -13.73 -16.80 -13.99
N SER A 287 -13.13 -17.65 -13.15
CA SER A 287 -13.79 -18.19 -11.95
C SER A 287 -13.54 -17.34 -10.70
N LYS A 288 -12.45 -16.56 -10.66
CA LYS A 288 -12.16 -15.62 -9.57
C LYS A 288 -12.02 -14.22 -10.12
N VAL A 289 -12.66 -13.24 -9.48
CA VAL A 289 -12.50 -11.82 -9.80
C VAL A 289 -12.57 -11.04 -8.50
N ALA A 290 -11.52 -10.27 -8.19
CA ALA A 290 -11.55 -9.29 -7.11
C ALA A 290 -10.83 -8.02 -7.53
N TRP A 291 -11.01 -6.96 -6.75
CA TRP A 291 -10.39 -5.66 -7.02
C TRP A 291 -9.85 -4.98 -5.76
N LEU A 292 -8.90 -4.07 -5.98
CA LEU A 292 -8.36 -3.15 -5.00
C LEU A 292 -8.43 -1.72 -5.53
N PRO A 293 -8.71 -0.72 -4.67
CA PRO A 293 -9.13 -0.82 -3.27
C PRO A 293 -10.43 -1.61 -3.08
N GLN A 294 -10.67 -2.14 -1.88
CA GLN A 294 -11.92 -2.84 -1.59
C GLN A 294 -13.07 -1.84 -1.44
N ASP A 295 -14.28 -2.23 -1.86
CA ASP A 295 -15.49 -1.44 -1.65
C ASP A 295 -15.64 -1.03 -0.17
N GLY A 296 -16.05 0.22 0.07
CA GLY A 296 -16.20 0.76 1.42
C GLY A 296 -14.90 1.20 2.11
N SER A 297 -13.72 0.91 1.54
CA SER A 297 -12.47 1.52 2.01
C SER A 297 -12.45 3.03 1.75
N PRO A 298 -11.68 3.84 2.50
CA PRO A 298 -11.56 5.28 2.25
C PRO A 298 -11.11 5.63 0.82
N ASN A 299 -10.41 4.68 0.17
CA ASN A 299 -9.88 4.84 -1.17
C ASN A 299 -10.78 4.21 -2.25
N ALA A 300 -11.89 3.54 -1.89
CA ALA A 300 -12.84 2.95 -2.85
C ALA A 300 -13.54 4.02 -3.72
N GLY A 301 -13.60 5.26 -3.22
CA GLY A 301 -14.11 6.41 -3.98
C GLY A 301 -13.13 6.95 -5.04
N MET A 302 -11.92 6.39 -5.14
CA MET A 302 -11.00 6.70 -6.23
C MET A 302 -11.53 6.06 -7.51
N SER A 303 -11.57 6.81 -8.61
CA SER A 303 -12.31 6.44 -9.84
C SER A 303 -11.73 5.25 -10.65
N GLU A 304 -10.72 4.54 -10.17
CA GLU A 304 -10.12 3.35 -10.81
C GLU A 304 -9.95 2.23 -9.79
N HIS A 305 -9.78 1.01 -10.31
CA HIS A 305 -9.46 -0.17 -9.52
C HIS A 305 -8.39 -1.02 -10.22
N ILE A 306 -7.58 -1.72 -9.42
CA ILE A 306 -6.80 -2.87 -9.87
C ILE A 306 -7.66 -4.11 -9.73
N ILE A 307 -8.04 -4.71 -10.85
CA ILE A 307 -8.89 -5.90 -10.92
C ILE A 307 -8.03 -7.10 -11.30
N LEU A 308 -8.13 -8.19 -10.56
CA LEU A 308 -7.46 -9.45 -10.88
C LEU A 308 -8.51 -10.53 -11.16
N ALA A 309 -8.55 -11.00 -12.41
CA ALA A 309 -9.37 -12.12 -12.83
C ALA A 309 -8.52 -13.38 -13.05
N THR A 310 -8.97 -14.54 -12.58
CA THR A 310 -8.22 -15.81 -12.68
C THR A 310 -9.05 -16.88 -13.37
N LEU A 311 -8.46 -17.59 -14.35
CA LEU A 311 -9.08 -18.74 -14.98
C LEU A 311 -9.11 -19.95 -14.04
N PRO A 312 -10.06 -20.89 -14.21
CA PRO A 312 -9.99 -22.20 -13.58
C PRO A 312 -8.64 -22.89 -13.84
N GLY A 313 -8.18 -23.69 -12.88
CA GLY A 313 -6.99 -24.54 -13.04
C GLY A 313 -7.21 -25.66 -14.07
N GLN A 314 -6.20 -26.52 -14.29
CA GLN A 314 -6.39 -27.72 -15.12
C GLN A 314 -7.54 -28.57 -14.58
N ALA A 315 -8.53 -28.85 -15.42
CA ALA A 315 -9.47 -29.93 -15.15
C ALA A 315 -8.67 -31.23 -15.07
N VAL A 316 -8.77 -31.94 -13.95
CA VAL A 316 -8.48 -33.38 -13.96
C VAL A 316 -9.40 -33.94 -15.04
N SER A 317 -8.83 -34.57 -16.06
CA SER A 317 -9.55 -35.16 -17.20
C SER A 317 -10.93 -35.59 -16.78
N ALA A 318 -11.95 -35.09 -17.46
CA ALA A 318 -13.32 -35.57 -17.30
C ALA A 318 -13.28 -37.09 -17.52
N VAL A 319 -13.15 -37.84 -16.42
CA VAL A 319 -13.50 -39.24 -16.39
C VAL A 319 -14.95 -39.22 -16.78
N THR A 320 -15.21 -39.80 -17.94
CA THR A 320 -16.52 -39.99 -18.53
C THR A 320 -17.48 -40.38 -17.42
N PHE A 321 -18.61 -39.67 -17.37
CA PHE A 321 -19.61 -39.66 -16.30
C PHE A 321 -20.21 -41.06 -16.04
N THR A 322 -19.44 -41.96 -15.44
CA THR A 322 -19.82 -43.29 -14.95
C THR A 322 -18.80 -43.76 -13.91
N ALA A 323 -18.72 -43.10 -12.75
CA ALA A 323 -18.11 -43.66 -11.55
C ALA A 323 -18.77 -43.05 -10.29
N PRO A 324 -18.95 -43.82 -9.21
CA PRO A 324 -19.78 -43.44 -8.07
C PRO A 324 -19.12 -42.32 -7.25
N SER A 325 -19.94 -41.44 -6.67
CA SER A 325 -19.63 -40.44 -5.63
C SER A 325 -18.17 -40.37 -5.17
N GLU A 326 -17.45 -39.29 -5.46
CA GLU A 326 -16.18 -38.99 -4.76
C GLU A 326 -16.48 -38.95 -3.25
N PRO A 327 -15.97 -39.89 -2.43
CA PRO A 327 -16.42 -40.03 -1.03
C PRO A 327 -16.00 -38.85 -0.15
N VAL A 328 -15.03 -38.05 -0.58
CA VAL A 328 -14.47 -36.94 0.20
C VAL A 328 -15.27 -35.64 0.04
N LEU A 329 -15.56 -35.22 -1.20
CA LEU A 329 -16.33 -34.00 -1.48
C LEU A 329 -17.84 -34.26 -1.60
N GLY A 330 -18.25 -35.48 -1.94
CA GLY A 330 -19.66 -35.83 -2.10
C GLY A 330 -20.31 -35.18 -3.34
N GLN A 331 -21.49 -34.61 -3.18
CA GLN A 331 -22.31 -34.05 -4.27
C GLN A 331 -22.09 -32.53 -4.43
N ALA A 332 -21.86 -32.05 -5.65
CA ALA A 332 -21.82 -30.61 -5.93
C ALA A 332 -23.22 -29.97 -5.81
N LEU A 333 -23.31 -28.81 -5.15
CA LEU A 333 -24.56 -28.11 -4.84
C LEU A 333 -24.86 -26.95 -5.80
N THR A 334 -23.85 -26.25 -6.31
CA THR A 334 -24.00 -25.06 -7.17
C THR A 334 -22.79 -24.89 -8.11
N ASP A 335 -22.92 -24.04 -9.13
CA ASP A 335 -21.82 -23.65 -10.04
C ASP A 335 -20.70 -22.85 -9.33
N ASN A 336 -20.93 -22.41 -8.09
CA ASN A 336 -19.95 -21.67 -7.28
C ASN A 336 -18.92 -22.58 -6.59
N GLY A 337 -19.01 -23.90 -6.75
CA GLY A 337 -18.04 -24.85 -6.18
C GLY A 337 -18.32 -25.27 -4.73
N ASP A 338 -19.58 -25.25 -4.29
CA ASP A 338 -19.99 -25.82 -3.01
C ASP A 338 -20.28 -27.32 -3.14
N TYR A 339 -19.88 -28.10 -2.14
CA TYR A 339 -20.07 -29.55 -2.10
C TYR A 339 -20.73 -30.01 -0.80
N LEU A 340 -21.47 -31.10 -0.87
CA LEU A 340 -22.16 -31.74 0.24
C LEU A 340 -21.64 -33.16 0.40
N ALA A 341 -20.93 -33.42 1.50
CA ALA A 341 -20.42 -34.75 1.85
C ALA A 341 -21.06 -35.26 3.14
N ASP A 342 -20.97 -36.57 3.36
CA ASP A 342 -21.28 -37.20 4.65
C ASP A 342 -19.95 -37.57 5.32
N TRP A 343 -19.63 -36.90 6.43
CA TRP A 343 -18.41 -37.20 7.20
C TRP A 343 -18.76 -37.79 8.58
N SER A 344 -19.95 -38.38 8.75
CA SER A 344 -20.41 -38.89 10.05
C SER A 344 -19.49 -39.94 10.69
N ASP A 345 -18.77 -40.71 9.89
CA ASP A 345 -17.76 -41.68 10.33
C ASP A 345 -16.48 -41.05 10.91
N CYS A 346 -16.23 -39.75 10.68
CA CYS A 346 -15.13 -39.02 11.30
C CYS A 346 -15.44 -38.52 12.73
N ALA A 347 -16.68 -38.63 13.21
CA ALA A 347 -17.08 -38.15 14.52
C ALA A 347 -16.27 -38.82 15.63
N GLY A 348 -15.57 -38.04 16.45
CA GLY A 348 -14.70 -38.56 17.52
C GLY A 348 -13.48 -39.35 17.06
N GLN A 349 -13.11 -39.30 15.76
CA GLN A 349 -11.98 -40.03 15.16
C GLN A 349 -10.95 -39.04 14.56
N PRO A 350 -9.98 -38.53 15.36
CA PRO A 350 -9.07 -37.48 14.93
C PRO A 350 -8.23 -37.80 13.69
N GLU A 351 -7.74 -39.03 13.57
CA GLU A 351 -6.91 -39.45 12.43
C GLU A 351 -7.71 -39.48 11.11
N GLN A 352 -8.93 -40.02 11.15
CA GLN A 352 -9.79 -40.10 9.97
C GLN A 352 -10.28 -38.72 9.53
N PHE A 353 -10.65 -37.87 10.50
CA PHE A 353 -11.03 -36.49 10.24
C PHE A 353 -9.87 -35.72 9.57
N ASN A 354 -8.65 -35.80 10.12
CA ASN A 354 -7.50 -35.10 9.58
C ASN A 354 -7.15 -35.56 8.16
N ALA A 355 -7.18 -36.87 7.89
CA ALA A 355 -6.94 -37.40 6.55
C ALA A 355 -7.98 -36.86 5.54
N ARG A 356 -9.26 -36.81 5.93
CA ARG A 356 -10.33 -36.31 5.07
C ARG A 356 -10.27 -34.81 4.85
N TRP A 357 -9.94 -34.07 5.89
CA TRP A 357 -9.70 -32.63 5.87
C TRP A 357 -8.56 -32.27 4.90
N GLN A 358 -7.44 -32.99 4.97
CA GLN A 358 -6.29 -32.81 4.06
C GLN A 358 -6.64 -33.12 2.60
N GLU A 359 -7.34 -34.21 2.35
CA GLU A 359 -7.71 -34.60 0.99
C GLU A 359 -8.75 -33.65 0.37
N ALA A 360 -9.76 -33.23 1.14
CA ALA A 360 -10.74 -32.24 0.70
C ALA A 360 -10.09 -30.90 0.35
N TRP A 361 -9.15 -30.45 1.19
CA TRP A 361 -8.36 -29.25 0.94
C TRP A 361 -7.55 -29.35 -0.36
N ARG A 362 -6.85 -30.49 -0.56
CA ARG A 362 -6.05 -30.74 -1.76
C ARG A 362 -6.90 -30.70 -3.04
N LEU A 363 -8.06 -31.37 -3.03
CA LEU A 363 -8.97 -31.42 -4.18
C LEU A 363 -9.57 -30.05 -4.52
N LEU A 364 -10.00 -29.28 -3.51
CA LEU A 364 -10.56 -27.95 -3.72
C LEU A 364 -9.49 -26.95 -4.16
N SER A 365 -8.32 -26.93 -3.52
CA SER A 365 -7.17 -26.11 -3.92
C SER A 365 -6.80 -26.35 -5.40
N GLN A 366 -6.74 -27.62 -5.82
CA GLN A 366 -6.42 -27.98 -7.20
C GLN A 366 -7.47 -27.47 -8.20
N ARG A 367 -8.76 -27.69 -7.91
CA ARG A 367 -9.87 -27.25 -8.78
C ARG A 367 -9.93 -25.72 -8.92
N HIS A 368 -9.59 -25.00 -7.85
CA HIS A 368 -9.60 -23.55 -7.83
C HIS A 368 -8.23 -22.93 -8.15
N GLY A 369 -7.25 -23.70 -8.66
CA GLY A 369 -5.98 -23.15 -9.17
C GLY A 369 -5.01 -22.62 -8.10
N ASP A 370 -5.13 -23.06 -6.85
CA ASP A 370 -4.23 -22.72 -5.74
C ASP A 370 -3.22 -23.85 -5.45
N ALA A 371 -2.65 -24.44 -6.51
CA ALA A 371 -1.89 -25.69 -6.48
C ALA A 371 -0.53 -25.67 -5.72
N LEU A 372 -0.32 -24.72 -4.81
CA LEU A 372 0.82 -24.74 -3.90
C LEU A 372 0.52 -25.66 -2.71
N PRO A 373 1.48 -26.49 -2.28
CA PRO A 373 1.30 -27.36 -1.13
C PRO A 373 1.29 -26.48 0.14
N VAL A 374 0.09 -26.17 0.62
CA VAL A 374 -0.11 -25.68 1.99
C VAL A 374 -0.99 -26.72 2.67
N GLU A 375 -0.45 -27.35 3.70
CA GLU A 375 -1.25 -28.19 4.58
C GLU A 375 -2.38 -27.34 5.18
N PRO A 376 -3.62 -27.84 5.20
CA PRO A 376 -4.71 -27.07 5.78
C PRO A 376 -4.44 -26.82 7.27
N PRO A 377 -4.99 -25.74 7.85
CA PRO A 377 -4.84 -25.48 9.28
C PRO A 377 -5.33 -26.69 10.08
N PRO A 378 -4.66 -27.06 11.18
CA PRO A 378 -5.11 -28.16 12.03
C PRO A 378 -6.44 -27.76 12.70
N VAL A 379 -7.44 -28.63 12.57
CA VAL A 379 -8.75 -28.47 13.22
C VAL A 379 -8.96 -29.65 14.14
N ALA A 380 -9.37 -29.39 15.39
CA ALA A 380 -9.70 -30.47 16.31
C ALA A 380 -10.93 -31.23 15.78
N ALA A 381 -10.82 -32.56 15.72
CA ALA A 381 -11.92 -33.39 15.25
C ALA A 381 -13.13 -33.22 16.17
N PRO A 382 -14.32 -32.91 15.65
CA PRO A 382 -15.50 -32.71 16.47
C PRO A 382 -15.97 -34.04 17.09
N GLU A 383 -16.54 -33.97 18.28
CA GLU A 383 -17.17 -35.13 18.93
C GLU A 383 -18.40 -35.64 18.17
N TRP A 384 -19.03 -34.76 17.37
CA TRP A 384 -20.15 -35.08 16.51
C TRP A 384 -19.90 -34.57 15.09
N LEU A 385 -20.22 -35.37 14.08
CA LEU A 385 -20.17 -34.98 12.68
C LEU A 385 -21.33 -35.62 11.92
N GLY A 386 -21.83 -34.94 10.89
CA GLY A 386 -22.92 -35.42 10.05
C GLY A 386 -22.67 -35.05 8.60
N LYS A 387 -23.71 -34.57 7.92
CA LYS A 387 -23.52 -33.93 6.61
C LYS A 387 -22.68 -32.67 6.77
N VAL A 388 -21.67 -32.53 5.93
CA VAL A 388 -20.81 -31.34 5.86
C VAL A 388 -21.00 -30.63 4.53
N ARG A 389 -21.06 -29.30 4.59
CA ARG A 389 -20.98 -28.42 3.43
C ARG A 389 -19.55 -27.91 3.33
N LEU A 390 -18.92 -28.19 2.21
CA LEU A 390 -17.56 -27.79 1.86
C LEU A 390 -17.65 -26.67 0.84
N SER A 391 -17.09 -25.51 1.18
CA SER A 391 -17.07 -24.32 0.32
C SER A 391 -15.64 -23.83 0.18
N TRP A 392 -15.20 -23.51 -1.03
CA TRP A 392 -13.88 -22.91 -1.23
C TRP A 392 -14.01 -21.38 -1.39
N GLN A 393 -13.54 -20.64 -0.40
CA GLN A 393 -13.49 -19.17 -0.44
C GLN A 393 -12.16 -18.73 -1.02
N ASN A 394 -12.20 -17.86 -2.02
CA ASN A 394 -11.01 -17.55 -2.79
C ASN A 394 -11.06 -16.12 -3.30
N GLU A 395 -10.83 -15.17 -2.39
CA GLU A 395 -10.69 -13.77 -2.79
C GLU A 395 -9.40 -13.63 -3.60
N ALA A 396 -9.40 -12.84 -4.69
CA ALA A 396 -8.26 -12.83 -5.61
C ALA A 396 -6.95 -12.30 -5.00
N PHE A 397 -7.00 -11.67 -3.81
CA PHE A 397 -5.82 -11.19 -3.06
C PHE A 397 -5.58 -11.96 -1.76
N SER A 398 -6.35 -13.01 -1.49
CA SER A 398 -6.16 -13.86 -0.31
C SER A 398 -5.79 -15.29 -0.74
N ARG A 399 -5.35 -16.08 0.22
CA ARG A 399 -5.17 -17.52 -0.01
C ARG A 399 -6.56 -18.16 -0.06
N GLY A 400 -6.76 -19.10 -0.97
CA GLY A 400 -7.93 -19.96 -0.94
C GLY A 400 -8.08 -20.62 0.43
N GLN A 401 -9.29 -20.60 0.97
CA GLN A 401 -9.64 -21.22 2.25
C GLN A 401 -10.83 -22.15 2.05
N MET A 402 -10.71 -23.37 2.56
CA MET A 402 -11.85 -24.27 2.71
C MET A 402 -12.65 -23.86 3.94
N ARG A 403 -13.90 -23.46 3.74
CA ARG A 403 -14.92 -23.37 4.79
C ARG A 403 -15.65 -24.69 4.87
N VAL A 404 -15.80 -25.21 6.09
CA VAL A 404 -16.56 -26.43 6.35
C VAL A 404 -17.61 -26.15 7.41
N GLU A 405 -18.86 -26.48 7.08
CA GLU A 405 -19.98 -26.38 8.01
C GLU A 405 -20.59 -27.76 8.20
N ALA A 406 -20.81 -28.18 9.44
CA ALA A 406 -21.50 -29.41 9.77
C ALA A 406 -22.97 -29.13 10.08
N ARG A 407 -23.85 -30.01 9.63
CA ARG A 407 -25.27 -29.94 9.98
C ARG A 407 -25.48 -30.53 11.37
N HIS A 408 -25.79 -29.67 12.32
CA HIS A 408 -26.13 -30.02 13.70
C HIS A 408 -27.39 -30.91 13.72
N PRO A 409 -27.52 -31.85 14.69
CA PRO A 409 -28.73 -32.64 14.86
C PRO A 409 -30.03 -31.83 15.02
N ALA A 410 -29.93 -30.60 15.52
CA ALA A 410 -31.06 -29.65 15.61
C ALA A 410 -31.46 -29.02 14.25
N GLY A 411 -30.75 -29.34 13.16
CA GLY A 411 -31.05 -28.91 11.80
C GLY A 411 -30.25 -27.69 11.31
N GLU A 412 -29.52 -27.00 12.18
CA GLU A 412 -28.70 -25.83 11.86
C GLU A 412 -27.34 -26.19 11.24
N TRP A 413 -26.76 -25.28 10.45
CA TRP A 413 -25.40 -25.42 9.92
C TRP A 413 -24.42 -24.66 10.79
N LEU A 414 -23.43 -25.35 11.34
CA LEU A 414 -22.42 -24.78 12.24
C LEU A 414 -21.03 -24.88 11.63
N PRO A 415 -20.22 -23.80 11.63
CA PRO A 415 -18.86 -23.85 11.11
C PRO A 415 -17.96 -24.74 11.99
N LEU A 416 -17.19 -25.63 11.37
CA LEU A 416 -16.25 -26.52 12.06
C LEU A 416 -14.91 -25.86 12.40
N SER A 417 -14.56 -24.81 11.68
CA SER A 417 -13.46 -23.92 12.06
C SER A 417 -14.06 -22.74 12.82
N PRO A 418 -13.58 -22.34 14.01
CA PRO A 418 -13.72 -20.94 14.39
C PRO A 418 -13.15 -20.14 13.21
N ALA A 419 -13.81 -19.08 12.77
CA ALA A 419 -13.18 -18.15 11.85
C ALA A 419 -11.82 -17.85 12.47
N ALA A 420 -10.73 -18.33 11.85
CA ALA A 420 -9.42 -17.79 12.19
C ALA A 420 -9.66 -16.29 12.13
N PRO A 421 -9.43 -15.53 13.21
CA PRO A 421 -9.68 -14.10 13.16
C PRO A 421 -8.95 -13.65 11.91
N LEU A 422 -9.73 -13.15 10.94
CA LEU A 422 -9.19 -12.79 9.63
C LEU A 422 -7.94 -11.99 9.97
N PRO A 423 -6.75 -12.34 9.43
CA PRO A 423 -5.59 -11.48 9.65
C PRO A 423 -6.10 -10.09 9.30
N ALA A 424 -6.05 -9.17 10.26
CA ALA A 424 -6.50 -7.81 10.04
C ALA A 424 -5.86 -7.38 8.71
N PRO A 425 -6.62 -6.76 7.77
CA PRO A 425 -6.21 -6.56 6.38
C PRO A 425 -4.74 -6.17 6.38
N GLN A 426 -3.88 -6.82 5.56
CA GLN A 426 -2.39 -6.92 5.59
C GLN A 426 -1.57 -5.64 5.94
N THR A 427 -1.98 -4.92 6.97
CA THR A 427 -1.63 -3.54 7.34
C THR A 427 -1.41 -3.45 8.85
N HIS A 428 -1.87 -4.45 9.62
CA HIS A 428 -1.65 -4.55 11.04
C HIS A 428 -0.51 -5.54 11.32
N TYR A 429 0.60 -5.01 11.81
CA TYR A 429 1.76 -5.81 12.22
C TYR A 429 2.09 -5.51 13.67
N GLN A 430 2.51 -6.52 14.41
CA GLN A 430 3.13 -6.35 15.71
C GLN A 430 4.63 -6.56 15.60
N TRP A 431 5.38 -5.70 16.28
CA TRP A 431 6.82 -5.86 16.45
C TRP A 431 7.08 -7.03 17.39
N ARG A 432 7.97 -7.94 16.97
CA ARG A 432 8.45 -9.05 17.78
C ARG A 432 9.97 -9.10 17.77
N TRP A 433 10.55 -9.45 18.90
CA TRP A 433 11.96 -9.79 19.01
C TRP A 433 12.11 -11.30 18.95
N THR A 434 12.90 -11.77 18.00
CA THR A 434 13.21 -13.20 17.87
C THR A 434 14.65 -13.44 18.29
N PRO A 435 14.92 -14.44 19.15
CA PRO A 435 16.29 -14.75 19.53
C PRO A 435 17.08 -15.21 18.31
N LEU A 436 18.32 -14.75 18.20
CA LEU A 436 19.27 -15.11 17.18
C LEU A 436 20.32 -16.01 17.81
N ASN A 437 20.38 -17.27 17.37
CA ASN A 437 21.43 -18.19 17.75
C ASN A 437 22.65 -17.94 16.86
N VAL A 438 23.72 -17.43 17.44
CA VAL A 438 25.02 -17.27 16.78
C VAL A 438 26.00 -18.21 17.48
N ALA A 439 26.83 -18.91 16.71
CA ALA A 439 27.92 -19.67 17.30
C ALA A 439 28.86 -18.72 18.04
N SER A 440 29.33 -19.07 19.24
CA SER A 440 30.33 -18.25 19.94
C SER A 440 31.57 -18.16 19.07
N ILE A 441 32.02 -16.94 18.84
CA ILE A 441 33.22 -16.63 18.06
C ILE A 441 34.25 -16.08 19.03
N ASP A 442 35.29 -16.85 19.34
CA ASP A 442 36.29 -16.49 20.36
C ASP A 442 37.53 -15.76 19.78
N HIS A 443 37.46 -15.22 18.55
CA HIS A 443 38.59 -14.46 17.99
C HIS A 443 38.41 -12.93 18.18
N PRO A 444 39.52 -12.18 18.28
CA PRO A 444 39.46 -10.73 18.36
C PRO A 444 38.83 -10.09 17.11
N LEU A 445 38.02 -9.05 17.31
CA LEU A 445 37.37 -8.27 16.27
C LEU A 445 38.02 -6.89 16.17
N THR A 446 38.39 -6.46 14.97
CA THR A 446 39.11 -5.20 14.73
C THR A 446 38.22 -4.13 14.10
N PHE A 447 38.21 -2.92 14.66
CA PHE A 447 37.47 -1.77 14.14
C PHE A 447 38.28 -0.48 14.28
N SER A 448 38.03 0.50 13.41
CA SER A 448 38.48 1.87 13.67
C SER A 448 37.52 2.51 14.68
N PHE A 449 38.00 3.30 15.63
CA PHE A 449 37.15 3.85 16.69
C PHE A 449 36.80 5.31 16.43
N SER A 450 35.57 5.69 16.76
CA SER A 450 35.22 7.12 16.88
C SER A 450 35.95 7.75 18.06
N ALA A 451 36.12 9.08 18.07
CA ALA A 451 36.85 9.78 19.14
C ALA A 451 36.34 9.45 20.56
N GLY A 452 35.02 9.35 20.75
CA GLY A 452 34.43 8.96 22.03
C GLY A 452 34.64 7.49 22.40
N THR A 453 34.71 6.61 21.40
CA THR A 453 34.97 5.17 21.60
C THR A 453 36.44 4.90 21.92
N LEU A 454 37.35 5.70 21.37
CA LEU A 454 38.79 5.59 21.61
C LEU A 454 39.15 5.75 23.10
N ALA A 455 38.40 6.57 23.84
CA ALA A 455 38.56 6.73 25.28
C ALA A 455 38.31 5.44 26.08
N ARG A 456 37.64 4.44 25.48
CA ARG A 456 37.34 3.13 26.08
C ARG A 456 38.20 2.01 25.48
N SER A 457 39.26 2.33 24.74
CA SER A 457 40.05 1.34 23.98
C SER A 457 40.65 0.25 24.87
N ASP A 458 41.24 0.61 26.00
CA ASP A 458 41.87 -0.36 26.92
C ASP A 458 40.84 -1.29 27.58
N GLU A 459 39.63 -0.78 27.83
CA GLU A 459 38.50 -1.54 28.38
C GLU A 459 37.98 -2.55 27.34
N LEU A 460 37.75 -2.10 26.10
CA LEU A 460 37.25 -2.93 25.00
C LEU A 460 38.24 -4.01 24.57
N ALA A 461 39.55 -3.72 24.62
CA ALA A 461 40.59 -4.67 24.26
C ALA A 461 40.61 -5.92 25.16
N GLN A 462 40.21 -5.80 26.43
CA GLN A 462 40.10 -6.93 27.38
C GLN A 462 39.03 -7.94 26.95
N TYR A 463 38.06 -7.51 26.14
CA TYR A 463 36.98 -8.33 25.61
C TYR A 463 37.18 -8.65 24.12
N GLY A 464 38.41 -8.51 23.60
CA GLY A 464 38.75 -8.86 22.22
C GLY A 464 38.23 -7.88 21.16
N ILE A 465 37.82 -6.67 21.54
CA ILE A 465 37.41 -5.62 20.59
C ILE A 465 38.60 -4.65 20.44
N ILE A 466 39.30 -4.75 19.31
CA ILE A 466 40.61 -4.11 19.10
C ILE A 466 40.48 -2.90 18.17
N HIS A 467 41.15 -1.81 18.53
CA HIS A 467 41.27 -0.64 17.67
C HIS A 467 42.31 -0.86 16.56
N ASP A 468 41.88 -0.75 15.31
CA ASP A 468 42.75 -0.66 14.13
C ASP A 468 42.28 0.52 13.24
N PRO A 469 43.10 1.58 13.09
CA PRO A 469 42.79 2.72 12.23
C PRO A 469 42.51 2.36 10.76
N HIS A 470 42.99 1.21 10.29
CA HIS A 470 42.85 0.73 8.91
C HIS A 470 41.69 -0.25 8.72
N ALA A 471 40.94 -0.58 9.77
CA ALA A 471 39.81 -1.50 9.65
C ALA A 471 38.70 -0.95 8.74
N SER A 472 38.03 -1.84 8.03
CA SER A 472 36.98 -1.52 7.04
C SER A 472 35.69 -0.95 7.63
N SER A 473 35.52 -1.08 8.95
CA SER A 473 34.33 -0.62 9.68
C SER A 473 34.74 0.20 10.90
N ARG A 474 34.00 1.27 11.15
CA ARG A 474 34.14 2.14 12.32
C ARG A 474 33.14 1.75 13.40
N LEU A 475 33.60 1.66 14.64
CA LEU A 475 32.77 1.47 15.83
C LEU A 475 32.54 2.81 16.55
N MET A 476 31.27 3.10 16.83
CA MET A 476 30.85 4.30 17.55
C MET A 476 29.91 3.94 18.70
N ILE A 477 30.41 4.02 19.94
CA ILE A 477 29.60 3.92 21.15
C ILE A 477 29.01 5.29 21.47
N VAL A 478 27.68 5.37 21.54
CA VAL A 478 26.97 6.62 21.82
C VAL A 478 26.71 6.73 23.32
N GLU A 479 27.18 7.84 23.90
CA GLU A 479 26.89 8.20 25.28
C GLU A 479 25.49 8.81 25.40
N GLU A 480 24.85 8.58 26.55
CA GLU A 480 23.51 9.10 26.79
C GLU A 480 23.50 10.64 26.84
N SER A 481 22.59 11.24 26.07
CA SER A 481 22.40 12.68 26.02
C SER A 481 20.92 13.00 25.88
N GLU A 482 20.48 14.04 26.60
CA GLU A 482 19.15 14.61 26.41
C GLU A 482 19.05 15.40 25.09
N ASP A 483 20.17 15.84 24.53
CA ASP A 483 20.20 16.51 23.23
C ASP A 483 20.26 15.47 22.09
N THR A 484 19.09 15.14 21.54
CA THR A 484 18.96 14.21 20.42
C THR A 484 19.58 14.76 19.13
N LEU A 485 19.52 16.07 18.91
CA LEU A 485 20.05 16.70 17.69
C LEU A 485 21.57 16.63 17.68
N ALA A 486 22.22 17.02 18.77
CA ALA A 486 23.68 16.92 18.89
C ALA A 486 24.20 15.47 18.73
N LEU A 487 23.42 14.46 19.15
CA LEU A 487 23.75 13.06 18.90
C LEU A 487 23.59 12.68 17.43
N ALA A 488 22.51 13.13 16.78
CA ALA A 488 22.28 12.89 15.35
C ALA A 488 23.38 13.53 14.50
N GLU A 489 23.76 14.77 14.78
CA GLU A 489 24.86 15.49 14.10
C GLU A 489 26.18 14.72 14.19
N LYS A 490 26.52 14.16 15.36
CA LYS A 490 27.72 13.32 15.53
C LYS A 490 27.67 12.06 14.65
N VAL A 491 26.51 11.40 14.57
CA VAL A 491 26.34 10.22 13.71
C VAL A 491 26.40 10.59 12.23
N ILE A 492 25.79 11.71 11.83
CA ILE A 492 25.84 12.22 10.45
C ILE A 492 27.28 12.57 10.07
N ALA A 493 28.01 13.27 10.93
CA ALA A 493 29.43 13.55 10.71
C ALA A 493 30.26 12.27 10.55
N ALA A 494 29.97 11.22 11.33
CA ALA A 494 30.64 9.93 11.18
C ALA A 494 30.28 9.23 9.86
N LEU A 495 29.04 9.38 9.37
CA LEU A 495 28.57 8.85 8.09
C LEU A 495 29.21 9.58 6.90
N THR A 496 29.43 10.90 6.99
CA THR A 496 29.98 11.72 5.90
C THR A 496 31.50 11.71 5.84
N ALA A 497 32.19 11.57 6.98
CA ALA A 497 33.66 11.64 7.05
C ALA A 497 34.40 10.46 6.38
N SER A 498 33.72 9.36 6.05
CA SER A 498 34.33 8.18 5.42
C SER A 498 33.29 7.35 4.68
N ALA A 499 33.73 6.61 3.66
CA ALA A 499 32.92 5.59 2.98
C ALA A 499 32.96 4.21 3.69
N ALA A 500 33.82 4.04 4.71
CA ALA A 500 33.93 2.81 5.50
C ALA A 500 32.63 2.47 6.24
N GLY A 501 32.42 1.20 6.59
CA GLY A 501 31.27 0.77 7.38
C GLY A 501 31.15 1.55 8.71
N LEU A 502 29.95 1.66 9.27
CA LEU A 502 29.70 2.30 10.56
C LEU A 502 28.76 1.42 11.39
N ILE A 503 29.23 1.01 12.55
CA ILE A 503 28.45 0.27 13.55
C ILE A 503 28.27 1.19 14.76
N VAL A 504 27.02 1.52 15.06
CA VAL A 504 26.65 2.41 16.17
C VAL A 504 26.09 1.59 17.33
N VAL A 505 26.69 1.72 18.50
CA VAL A 505 26.21 1.07 19.73
C VAL A 505 25.31 2.05 20.47
N THR A 506 24.06 1.67 20.63
CA THR A 506 23.07 2.40 21.43
C THR A 506 22.79 1.67 22.73
N ARG A 507 22.17 2.38 23.68
CA ARG A 507 21.64 1.81 24.93
C ARG A 507 20.17 2.16 25.09
N ARG A 508 19.36 1.18 25.48
CA ARG A 508 17.93 1.35 25.79
C ARG A 508 17.12 1.97 24.65
N ALA A 509 17.55 1.82 23.39
CA ALA A 509 16.81 2.32 22.24
C ALA A 509 15.51 1.52 22.05
N TRP A 510 15.51 0.23 22.37
CA TRP A 510 14.36 -0.64 22.20
C TRP A 510 13.98 -1.36 23.48
N ARG A 511 12.67 -1.60 23.63
CA ARG A 511 12.15 -2.43 24.71
C ARG A 511 12.14 -3.87 24.22
N VAL A 512 13.08 -4.67 24.72
CA VAL A 512 13.10 -6.11 24.48
C VAL A 512 12.42 -6.83 25.63
N GLU A 513 12.75 -6.47 26.87
CA GLU A 513 12.13 -7.00 28.09
C GLU A 513 11.10 -6.02 28.70
N GLU A 514 10.12 -6.52 29.47
CA GLU A 514 8.96 -5.73 29.92
C GLU A 514 9.31 -4.49 30.78
N ASN A 515 10.43 -4.54 31.52
CA ASN A 515 10.80 -3.54 32.53
C ASN A 515 11.90 -2.56 32.10
N GLU A 516 12.26 -2.52 30.81
CA GLU A 516 13.28 -1.59 30.33
C GLU A 516 12.75 -0.16 30.16
N ALA A 517 13.45 0.82 30.75
CA ALA A 517 13.24 2.24 30.48
C ALA A 517 13.87 2.61 29.13
N LEU A 518 13.20 3.41 28.28
CA LEU A 518 13.69 3.72 26.94
C LEU A 518 14.45 5.04 26.86
N SER A 519 15.50 5.07 26.04
CA SER A 519 16.18 6.29 25.60
C SER A 519 15.59 6.74 24.25
N ALA A 520 14.82 7.83 24.29
CA ALA A 520 14.23 8.45 23.10
C ALA A 520 15.30 8.88 22.08
N SER A 521 16.39 9.49 22.56
CA SER A 521 17.49 9.94 21.72
C SER A 521 18.13 8.78 20.96
N HIS A 522 18.42 7.67 21.65
CA HIS A 522 19.05 6.50 21.03
C HIS A 522 18.11 5.78 20.06
N HIS A 523 16.82 5.74 20.35
CA HIS A 523 15.81 5.25 19.42
C HIS A 523 15.76 6.10 18.13
N ALA A 524 15.92 7.42 18.24
CA ALA A 524 15.98 8.32 17.09
C ALA A 524 17.16 7.99 16.16
N LEU A 525 18.32 7.67 16.73
CA LEU A 525 19.53 7.31 15.97
C LEU A 525 19.33 6.04 15.13
N TRP A 526 18.57 5.07 15.64
CA TRP A 526 18.22 3.87 14.85
C TRP A 526 17.41 4.21 13.61
N ALA A 527 16.49 5.18 13.71
CA ALA A 527 15.72 5.63 12.55
C ALA A 527 16.60 6.33 11.52
N LEU A 528 17.50 7.22 11.96
CA LEU A 528 18.50 7.89 11.13
C LEU A 528 19.39 6.88 10.39
N LEU A 529 19.96 5.91 11.12
CA LEU A 529 20.84 4.89 10.55
C LEU A 529 20.13 4.01 9.52
N ARG A 530 18.84 3.72 9.70
CA ARG A 530 18.03 2.99 8.71
C ARG A 530 17.88 3.77 7.41
N VAL A 531 17.69 5.09 7.49
CA VAL A 531 17.65 5.96 6.29
C VAL A 531 19.01 5.90 5.59
N ALA A 532 20.10 6.11 6.32
CA ALA A 532 21.45 6.06 5.76
C ALA A 532 21.77 4.69 5.11
N ALA A 533 21.37 3.59 5.74
CA ALA A 533 21.54 2.23 5.20
C ALA A 533 20.75 2.00 3.91
N ASN A 534 19.56 2.60 3.78
CA ASN A 534 18.77 2.52 2.54
C ASN A 534 19.34 3.41 1.42
N GLU A 535 19.96 4.54 1.76
CA GLU A 535 20.67 5.39 0.80
C GLU A 535 21.97 4.73 0.29
N GLN A 536 22.65 3.95 1.13
CA GLN A 536 23.92 3.30 0.85
C GLN A 536 23.88 1.79 1.15
N PRO A 537 23.13 0.98 0.37
CA PRO A 537 22.87 -0.43 0.68
C PRO A 537 24.13 -1.30 0.70
N GLU A 538 25.15 -0.99 -0.09
CA GLU A 538 26.41 -1.74 -0.13
C GLU A 538 27.31 -1.47 1.08
N ARG A 539 27.07 -0.37 1.81
CA ARG A 539 27.87 0.01 2.97
C ARG A 539 27.34 -0.68 4.22
N LEU A 540 28.24 -1.24 5.03
CA LEU A 540 27.86 -1.85 6.32
C LEU A 540 27.52 -0.78 7.36
N LEU A 541 26.26 -0.34 7.32
CA LEU A 541 25.65 0.57 8.27
C LEU A 541 24.72 -0.24 9.19
N ALA A 542 25.06 -0.30 10.48
CA ALA A 542 24.43 -1.17 11.46
C ALA A 542 24.31 -0.51 12.84
N ALA A 543 23.40 -1.03 13.67
CA ALA A 543 23.25 -0.64 15.05
C ALA A 543 23.06 -1.85 15.97
N ILE A 544 23.70 -1.79 17.15
CA ILE A 544 23.54 -2.76 18.24
C ILE A 544 22.98 -2.01 19.45
N ASP A 545 21.82 -2.41 19.93
CA ASP A 545 21.21 -1.83 21.14
C ASP A 545 21.47 -2.69 22.37
N LEU A 546 22.08 -2.11 23.39
CA LEU A 546 22.36 -2.76 24.67
C LEU A 546 21.35 -2.32 25.74
N ALA A 547 21.22 -3.11 26.82
CA ALA A 547 20.57 -2.61 28.03
C ALA A 547 21.49 -1.62 28.77
N GLU A 548 20.99 -0.98 29.83
CA GLU A 548 21.72 0.05 30.58
C GLU A 548 23.09 -0.44 31.05
N ASN A 549 23.13 -1.61 31.68
CA ASN A 549 24.30 -2.16 32.37
C ASN A 549 24.84 -3.44 31.70
N THR A 550 24.74 -3.53 30.38
CA THR A 550 25.24 -4.71 29.65
C THR A 550 26.78 -4.77 29.63
N PRO A 551 27.39 -5.92 29.96
CA PRO A 551 28.83 -6.16 29.84
C PRO A 551 29.35 -6.03 28.39
N TRP A 552 30.64 -5.77 28.22
CA TRP A 552 31.24 -5.67 26.88
C TRP A 552 31.38 -7.00 26.15
N GLU A 553 31.39 -8.12 26.88
CA GLU A 553 31.33 -9.47 26.29
C GLU A 553 30.09 -9.64 25.40
N THR A 554 28.93 -9.18 25.87
CA THR A 554 27.69 -9.17 25.08
C THR A 554 27.82 -8.28 23.84
N LEU A 555 28.55 -7.16 23.93
CA LEU A 555 28.82 -6.32 22.76
C LEU A 555 29.70 -7.06 21.74
N HIS A 556 30.73 -7.79 22.19
CA HIS A 556 31.58 -8.60 21.31
C HIS A 556 30.75 -9.63 20.53
N GLN A 557 29.87 -10.37 21.22
CA GLN A 557 28.92 -11.29 20.58
C GLN A 557 28.05 -10.57 19.53
N GLY A 558 27.48 -9.42 19.88
CA GLY A 558 26.69 -8.61 18.96
C GLY A 558 27.48 -8.17 17.73
N LEU A 559 28.72 -7.71 17.90
CA LEU A 559 29.61 -7.28 16.82
C LEU A 559 29.97 -8.43 15.88
N SER A 560 30.17 -9.63 16.41
CA SER A 560 30.45 -10.83 15.63
C SER A 560 29.29 -11.24 14.70
N ALA A 561 28.06 -10.86 15.06
CA ALA A 561 26.85 -11.18 14.30
C ALA A 561 26.47 -10.11 13.25
N VAL A 562 27.07 -8.91 13.31
CA VAL A 562 26.72 -7.83 12.38
C VAL A 562 27.15 -8.16 10.96
N SER A 563 26.23 -7.98 10.01
CA SER A 563 26.50 -8.16 8.58
C SER A 563 25.55 -7.30 7.72
N LEU A 564 25.75 -7.28 6.40
CA LEU A 564 24.85 -6.56 5.48
C LEU A 564 23.41 -7.09 5.56
N SER A 565 23.23 -8.38 5.86
CA SER A 565 21.92 -8.99 6.08
C SER A 565 21.41 -8.82 7.52
N GLN A 566 22.30 -8.69 8.52
CA GLN A 566 21.96 -8.52 9.94
C GLN A 566 22.51 -7.20 10.50
N ARG A 567 21.79 -6.10 10.24
CA ARG A 567 22.21 -4.73 10.60
C ARG A 567 21.67 -4.22 11.93
N TRP A 568 20.60 -4.85 12.43
CA TRP A 568 19.79 -4.30 13.51
C TRP A 568 19.67 -5.36 14.60
N LEU A 569 20.44 -5.21 15.67
CA LEU A 569 20.50 -6.19 16.74
C LEU A 569 20.20 -5.51 18.08
N ALA A 570 19.49 -6.20 18.96
CA ALA A 570 19.49 -5.85 20.38
C ALA A 570 20.18 -6.98 21.15
N ALA A 571 21.03 -6.66 22.11
CA ALA A 571 21.73 -7.64 22.91
C ALA A 571 21.32 -7.48 24.38
N ARG A 572 20.89 -8.58 25.00
CA ARG A 572 20.41 -8.64 26.38
C ARG A 572 20.98 -9.90 27.03
N GLY A 573 21.80 -9.74 28.07
CA GLY A 573 22.56 -10.86 28.66
C GLY A 573 23.39 -11.59 27.59
N ASP A 574 23.18 -12.90 27.46
CA ASP A 574 23.86 -13.74 26.46
C ASP A 574 23.00 -14.00 25.21
N THR A 575 21.92 -13.23 25.03
CA THR A 575 20.98 -13.40 23.91
C THR A 575 21.02 -12.21 22.97
N LEU A 576 21.21 -12.49 21.68
CA LEU A 576 21.02 -11.54 20.61
C LEU A 576 19.58 -11.64 20.10
N TRP A 577 18.99 -10.48 19.79
CA TRP A 577 17.60 -10.36 19.40
C TRP A 577 17.50 -9.62 18.06
N LEU A 578 16.75 -10.21 17.14
CA LEU A 578 16.42 -9.62 15.86
C LEU A 578 15.02 -9.00 15.90
N PRO A 579 14.86 -7.76 15.42
CA PRO A 579 13.54 -7.18 15.25
C PRO A 579 12.85 -7.79 14.02
N SER A 580 11.62 -8.25 14.21
CA SER A 580 10.75 -8.75 13.14
C SER A 580 9.36 -8.11 13.21
N LEU A 581 8.71 -8.01 12.05
CA LEU A 581 7.28 -7.74 11.99
C LEU A 581 6.55 -9.04 11.79
N SER A 582 5.55 -9.30 12.62
CA SER A 582 4.63 -10.42 12.44
C SER A 582 3.23 -9.87 12.19
N PRO A 583 2.46 -10.45 11.25
CA PRO A 583 1.06 -10.10 11.08
C PRO A 583 0.32 -10.15 12.42
N ASN A 584 -0.43 -9.10 12.74
CA ASN A 584 -1.29 -9.12 13.89
C ASN A 584 -2.60 -9.80 13.51
N THR A 585 -2.79 -11.02 13.99
CA THR A 585 -4.01 -11.81 13.76
C THR A 585 -5.17 -11.38 14.65
N GLY A 586 -4.96 -10.45 15.58
CA GLY A 586 -6.04 -9.87 16.37
C GLY A 586 -6.75 -8.76 15.58
N CYS A 587 -8.09 -8.78 15.60
CA CYS A 587 -8.86 -7.58 15.29
C CYS A 587 -8.61 -6.57 16.42
N ALA A 588 -8.24 -5.34 16.11
CA ALA A 588 -8.28 -4.28 17.11
C ALA A 588 -9.73 -4.18 17.59
N ALA A 589 -9.98 -4.32 18.90
CA ALA A 589 -11.33 -4.19 19.42
C ALA A 589 -11.89 -2.85 18.97
N GLU A 590 -13.03 -2.85 18.25
CA GLU A 590 -13.70 -1.60 17.90
C GLU A 590 -13.94 -0.81 19.18
N LEU A 591 -13.46 0.44 19.22
CA LEU A 591 -13.76 1.31 20.36
C LEU A 591 -15.25 1.57 20.30
N PRO A 592 -15.97 1.33 21.41
CA PRO A 592 -17.40 1.60 21.48
C PRO A 592 -17.71 2.99 20.92
N ALA A 593 -18.84 3.09 20.21
CA ALA A 593 -19.38 4.41 19.91
C ALA A 593 -19.47 5.20 21.22
N ASN A 594 -19.09 6.48 21.18
CA ASN A 594 -19.16 7.37 22.34
C ASN A 594 -18.20 7.04 23.51
N VAL A 595 -17.09 6.34 23.30
CA VAL A 595 -16.12 5.98 24.36
C VAL A 595 -15.58 7.18 25.16
N PHE A 596 -15.55 8.39 24.58
CA PHE A 596 -15.11 9.60 25.27
C PHE A 596 -16.26 10.45 25.83
N THR A 597 -17.51 9.96 25.73
CA THR A 597 -18.66 10.68 26.28
C THR A 597 -18.55 10.81 27.78
N GLY A 598 -18.66 12.04 28.28
CA GLY A 598 -18.54 12.35 29.69
C GLY A 598 -17.12 12.66 30.16
N ASP A 599 -16.09 12.48 29.32
CA ASP A 599 -14.74 12.96 29.65
C ASP A 599 -14.71 14.49 29.54
N SER A 600 -14.38 15.14 30.66
CA SER A 600 -14.31 16.59 30.79
C SER A 600 -12.89 17.14 30.62
N ARG A 601 -11.92 16.29 30.31
CA ARG A 601 -10.50 16.67 30.09
C ARG A 601 -10.23 16.98 28.62
N TRP A 602 -9.09 17.61 28.34
CA TRP A 602 -8.67 17.98 26.98
C TRP A 602 -8.07 16.80 26.21
N HIS A 603 -8.51 16.62 24.97
CA HIS A 603 -7.91 15.74 23.98
C HIS A 603 -7.05 16.57 23.01
N LEU A 604 -5.73 16.36 23.00
CA LEU A 604 -4.81 17.20 22.24
C LEU A 604 -4.59 16.62 20.85
N VAL A 605 -4.55 17.47 19.82
CA VAL A 605 -4.13 17.09 18.47
C VAL A 605 -3.02 18.05 18.02
N THR A 606 -1.81 17.56 17.80
CA THR A 606 -0.72 18.36 17.19
C THR A 606 -0.77 18.24 15.67
N GLY A 607 -0.37 19.30 14.96
CA GLY A 607 -0.53 19.32 13.50
C GLY A 607 -2.00 19.29 13.08
N ALA A 608 -2.87 19.84 13.93
CA ALA A 608 -4.34 19.71 13.85
C ALA A 608 -4.94 20.10 12.49
N PHE A 609 -4.33 21.07 11.80
CA PHE A 609 -4.80 21.56 10.51
C PHE A 609 -4.20 20.82 9.30
N GLY A 610 -3.30 19.84 9.51
CA GLY A 610 -2.85 18.94 8.46
C GLY A 610 -3.87 17.83 8.18
N GLY A 611 -3.70 17.08 7.09
CA GLY A 611 -4.66 16.03 6.68
C GLY A 611 -4.96 15.00 7.79
N LEU A 612 -3.91 14.43 8.40
CA LEU A 612 -4.06 13.49 9.52
C LEU A 612 -4.61 14.14 10.79
N GLY A 613 -4.27 15.40 11.05
CA GLY A 613 -4.79 16.15 12.19
C GLY A 613 -6.29 16.33 12.12
N ARG A 614 -6.83 16.73 10.96
CA ARG A 614 -8.27 16.91 10.75
C ARG A 614 -9.04 15.60 10.89
N LEU A 615 -8.50 14.52 10.35
CA LEU A 615 -9.07 13.17 10.51
C LEU A 615 -9.10 12.77 11.99
N ALA A 616 -8.00 12.98 12.72
CA ALA A 616 -7.93 12.68 14.15
C ALA A 616 -8.93 13.52 14.98
N VAL A 617 -9.12 14.79 14.65
CA VAL A 617 -10.12 15.65 15.30
C VAL A 617 -11.53 15.14 15.04
N ASN A 618 -11.87 14.86 13.78
CA ASN A 618 -13.20 14.35 13.42
C ASN A 618 -13.48 13.01 14.11
N TRP A 619 -12.50 12.10 14.10
CA TRP A 619 -12.58 10.82 14.79
C TRP A 619 -12.82 10.96 16.30
N LEU A 620 -12.08 11.85 16.98
CA LEU A 620 -12.30 12.11 18.41
C LEU A 620 -13.74 12.58 18.69
N ARG A 621 -14.29 13.44 17.83
CA ARG A 621 -15.67 13.95 17.97
C ARG A 621 -16.71 12.85 17.73
N GLU A 622 -16.55 12.04 16.69
CA GLU A 622 -17.40 10.87 16.42
C GLU A 622 -17.38 9.88 17.59
N LYS A 623 -16.24 9.77 18.29
CA LYS A 623 -16.09 8.94 19.50
C LYS A 623 -16.55 9.64 20.79
N GLY A 624 -17.15 10.83 20.70
CA GLY A 624 -17.82 11.52 21.81
C GLY A 624 -16.97 12.53 22.58
N ALA A 625 -15.75 12.85 22.14
CA ALA A 625 -14.89 13.82 22.81
C ALA A 625 -15.46 15.24 22.68
N ARG A 626 -15.63 15.95 23.81
CA ARG A 626 -16.23 17.30 23.83
C ARG A 626 -15.23 18.43 23.99
N ARG A 627 -14.00 18.17 24.45
CA ARG A 627 -12.96 19.21 24.64
C ARG A 627 -11.71 18.83 23.87
N ILE A 628 -11.46 19.52 22.76
CA ILE A 628 -10.34 19.20 21.87
C ILE A 628 -9.43 20.43 21.75
N ALA A 629 -8.14 20.25 22.02
CA ALA A 629 -7.12 21.28 21.88
C ALA A 629 -6.32 21.07 20.58
N LEU A 630 -6.38 22.06 19.68
CA LEU A 630 -5.75 22.04 18.36
C LEU A 630 -4.42 22.77 18.42
N LEU A 631 -3.31 22.04 18.40
CA LEU A 631 -1.95 22.60 18.48
C LEU A 631 -1.34 22.68 17.09
N ALA A 632 -1.05 23.89 16.63
CA ALA A 632 -0.32 24.12 15.39
C ALA A 632 0.28 25.54 15.36
N PRO A 633 1.41 25.76 14.67
CA PRO A 633 1.98 27.10 14.52
C PRO A 633 1.14 27.98 13.57
N ARG A 634 0.47 27.37 12.57
CA ARG A 634 -0.41 28.04 11.61
C ARG A 634 -1.85 27.54 11.79
N VAL A 635 -2.81 28.46 11.71
CA VAL A 635 -4.24 28.20 11.92
C VAL A 635 -4.97 28.35 10.60
N ASP A 636 -5.79 27.37 10.25
CA ASP A 636 -6.72 27.47 9.13
C ASP A 636 -8.12 27.83 9.66
N GLU A 637 -8.47 29.11 9.56
CA GLU A 637 -9.73 29.65 10.06
C GLU A 637 -10.95 29.23 9.23
N SER A 638 -10.76 28.78 7.99
CA SER A 638 -11.87 28.34 7.14
C SER A 638 -12.49 27.05 7.71
N TRP A 639 -11.64 26.11 8.12
CA TRP A 639 -12.07 24.82 8.65
C TRP A 639 -12.62 24.86 10.06
N LEU A 640 -12.22 25.84 10.88
CA LEU A 640 -12.81 26.01 12.21
C LEU A 640 -14.32 26.26 12.16
N ARG A 641 -14.84 26.79 11.04
CA ARG A 641 -16.28 26.99 10.82
C ARG A 641 -17.02 25.68 10.59
N ASP A 642 -16.33 24.64 10.11
CA ASP A 642 -16.89 23.32 9.85
C ASP A 642 -16.96 22.43 11.11
N VAL A 643 -16.43 22.92 12.24
CA VAL A 643 -16.35 22.19 13.51
C VAL A 643 -17.37 22.75 14.52
N GLU A 644 -18.65 22.72 14.19
CA GLU A 644 -19.72 23.13 15.13
C GLU A 644 -20.07 22.02 16.14
N GLY A 645 -19.87 22.27 17.44
CA GLY A 645 -20.25 21.40 18.56
C GLY A 645 -19.07 20.92 19.43
N GLY A 646 -19.16 21.16 20.75
CA GLY A 646 -18.08 20.93 21.73
C GLY A 646 -17.24 22.20 22.01
N GLN A 647 -16.31 22.12 22.97
CA GLN A 647 -15.33 23.17 23.26
C GLN A 647 -14.02 22.88 22.53
N THR A 648 -13.83 23.49 21.37
CA THR A 648 -12.57 23.43 20.62
C THR A 648 -11.69 24.61 21.00
N ARG A 649 -10.42 24.36 21.34
CA ARG A 649 -9.46 25.40 21.66
C ARG A 649 -8.28 25.36 20.71
N VAL A 650 -8.07 26.46 19.99
CA VAL A 650 -6.88 26.62 19.13
C VAL A 650 -5.72 27.13 19.96
N CYS A 651 -4.63 26.37 19.97
CA CYS A 651 -3.37 26.70 20.63
C CYS A 651 -2.32 26.95 19.55
N ARG A 652 -1.99 28.22 19.29
CA ARG A 652 -0.86 28.59 18.43
C ARG A 652 0.43 28.15 19.13
N CYS A 653 0.95 27.01 18.71
CA CYS A 653 2.07 26.34 19.37
C CYS A 653 2.91 25.65 18.30
N ASP A 654 4.18 26.03 18.22
CA ASP A 654 5.17 25.15 17.60
C ASP A 654 5.52 24.04 18.60
N VAL A 655 5.25 22.80 18.23
CA VAL A 655 5.55 21.65 19.11
C VAL A 655 7.03 21.28 19.11
N GLY A 656 7.82 21.82 18.17
CA GLY A 656 9.28 21.74 18.22
C GLY A 656 9.90 22.65 19.28
N ASP A 657 9.17 23.67 19.74
CA ASP A 657 9.58 24.56 20.83
C ASP A 657 9.10 24.01 22.18
N ALA A 658 10.05 23.51 22.98
CA ALA A 658 9.77 22.91 24.28
C ALA A 658 9.14 23.89 25.28
N GLY A 659 9.48 25.18 25.22
CA GLY A 659 8.94 26.20 26.12
C GLY A 659 7.49 26.55 25.78
N GLN A 660 7.19 26.72 24.49
CA GLN A 660 5.82 26.93 24.02
C GLN A 660 4.93 25.72 24.35
N LEU A 661 5.42 24.51 24.07
CA LEU A 661 4.69 23.29 24.35
C LEU A 661 4.43 23.13 25.86
N ALA A 662 5.44 23.31 26.72
CA ALA A 662 5.27 23.25 28.17
C ALA A 662 4.21 24.24 28.67
N THR A 663 4.26 25.48 28.20
CA THR A 663 3.28 26.53 28.55
C THR A 663 1.85 26.13 28.20
N VAL A 664 1.63 25.61 26.98
CA VAL A 664 0.31 25.16 26.53
C VAL A 664 -0.16 23.95 27.33
N LEU A 665 0.72 22.98 27.59
CA LEU A 665 0.37 21.79 28.37
C LEU A 665 0.01 22.13 29.82
N ASP A 666 0.73 23.05 30.44
CA ASP A 666 0.48 23.49 31.82
C ASP A 666 -0.85 24.23 31.93
N ASP A 667 -1.16 25.10 30.97
CA ASP A 667 -2.43 25.80 30.91
C ASP A 667 -3.62 24.85 30.67
N LEU A 668 -3.49 23.88 29.76
CA LEU A 668 -4.54 22.87 29.53
C LEU A 668 -4.73 21.96 30.76
N ALA A 669 -3.63 21.58 31.42
CA ALA A 669 -3.67 20.77 32.64
C ALA A 669 -4.36 21.52 33.77
N ALA A 670 -4.07 22.81 33.96
CA ALA A 670 -4.74 23.67 34.94
C ALA A 670 -6.23 23.85 34.60
N ASN A 671 -6.58 23.92 33.31
CA ASN A 671 -7.95 24.17 32.84
C ASN A 671 -8.73 22.89 32.52
N GLY A 672 -8.73 21.95 33.46
CA GLY A 672 -9.57 20.74 33.44
C GLY A 672 -8.86 19.46 33.02
N GLY A 673 -7.52 19.44 33.02
CA GLY A 673 -6.73 18.22 32.83
C GLY A 673 -6.64 17.75 31.38
N ILE A 674 -5.74 16.80 31.13
CA ILE A 674 -5.49 16.24 29.79
C ILE A 674 -5.90 14.75 29.78
N ALA A 675 -6.77 14.37 28.84
CA ALA A 675 -7.22 13.00 28.64
C ALA A 675 -6.19 12.16 27.89
N GLY A 676 -5.65 12.71 26.80
CA GLY A 676 -4.73 12.05 25.89
C GLY A 676 -4.31 12.97 24.74
N ALA A 677 -3.34 12.51 23.95
CA ALA A 677 -2.77 13.28 22.85
C ALA A 677 -2.67 12.45 21.57
N ILE A 678 -2.95 13.08 20.43
CA ILE A 678 -2.70 12.56 19.09
C ILE A 678 -1.69 13.48 18.42
N HIS A 679 -0.51 12.96 18.12
CA HIS A 679 0.55 13.73 17.50
C HIS A 679 0.56 13.48 15.98
N ALA A 680 0.06 14.46 15.22
CA ALA A 680 0.04 14.47 13.76
C ALA A 680 0.92 15.58 13.17
N ALA A 681 1.66 16.31 14.00
CA ALA A 681 2.64 17.29 13.53
C ALA A 681 3.78 16.61 12.77
N GLY A 682 4.20 17.23 11.68
CA GLY A 682 5.34 16.79 10.88
C GLY A 682 5.82 17.92 9.98
N VAL A 683 7.14 18.01 9.82
CA VAL A 683 7.80 18.86 8.83
C VAL A 683 8.51 17.91 7.86
N LEU A 684 8.42 18.21 6.57
CA LEU A 684 9.11 17.47 5.52
C LEU A 684 10.35 18.24 5.08
N ALA A 685 11.47 17.54 5.02
CA ALA A 685 12.71 18.00 4.41
C ALA A 685 13.29 16.80 3.65
N ASP A 686 12.89 16.68 2.38
CA ASP A 686 13.24 15.52 1.55
C ASP A 686 14.52 15.84 0.76
N ALA A 687 15.65 15.31 1.21
CA ALA A 687 16.91 15.31 0.48
C ALA A 687 17.76 14.10 0.94
N PRO A 688 18.75 13.64 0.14
CA PRO A 688 19.78 12.72 0.61
C PRO A 688 20.41 13.24 1.92
N LEU A 689 20.79 12.36 2.84
CA LEU A 689 21.29 12.77 4.15
C LEU A 689 22.53 13.69 4.08
N GLN A 690 23.31 13.60 2.98
CA GLN A 690 24.49 14.43 2.73
C GLN A 690 24.16 15.86 2.26
N GLU A 691 22.94 16.09 1.78
CA GLU A 691 22.48 17.37 1.23
C GLU A 691 21.61 18.16 2.21
N LEU A 692 21.23 17.55 3.34
CA LEU A 692 20.47 18.23 4.38
C LEU A 692 21.36 19.18 5.18
N ASP A 693 20.93 20.42 5.33
CA ASP A 693 21.58 21.38 6.22
C ASP A 693 21.14 21.21 7.69
N ASP A 694 21.90 21.81 8.62
CA ASP A 694 21.65 21.73 10.06
C ASP A 694 20.25 22.24 10.44
N HIS A 695 19.73 23.24 9.71
CA HIS A 695 18.42 23.83 9.97
C HIS A 695 17.29 22.88 9.58
N GLN A 696 17.40 22.22 8.43
CA GLN A 696 16.46 21.20 7.97
C GLN A 696 16.44 19.98 8.89
N LEU A 697 17.61 19.51 9.32
CA LEU A 697 17.74 18.42 10.29
C LEU A 697 17.11 18.79 11.64
N ALA A 698 17.45 19.97 12.17
CA ALA A 698 16.90 20.48 13.42
C ALA A 698 15.37 20.55 13.38
N ALA A 699 14.78 21.05 12.29
CA ALA A 699 13.33 21.15 12.13
C ALA A 699 12.64 19.78 12.15
N VAL A 700 13.20 18.76 11.51
CA VAL A 700 12.63 17.40 11.48
C VAL A 700 12.72 16.72 12.86
N PHE A 701 13.86 16.85 13.54
CA PHE A 701 14.06 16.26 14.86
C PHE A 701 13.26 16.97 15.95
N ALA A 702 13.14 18.30 15.91
CA ALA A 702 12.39 19.08 16.90
C ALA A 702 10.93 18.61 16.99
N VAL A 703 10.27 18.43 15.84
CA VAL A 703 8.85 18.06 15.81
C VAL A 703 8.62 16.59 16.20
N LYS A 704 9.56 15.69 15.94
CA LYS A 704 9.38 14.23 16.13
C LYS A 704 10.01 13.66 17.42
N ALA A 705 11.12 14.22 17.89
CA ALA A 705 11.88 13.71 19.03
C ALA A 705 11.71 14.58 20.29
N GLN A 706 11.69 15.91 20.14
CA GLN A 706 11.53 16.85 21.25
C GLN A 706 10.08 16.85 21.78
N ALA A 707 9.10 16.93 20.88
CA ALA A 707 7.67 17.04 21.21
C ALA A 707 7.08 15.83 21.93
N GLY A 708 7.75 14.67 21.86
CA GLY A 708 7.30 13.45 22.53
C GLY A 708 7.71 13.37 24.00
N LYS A 709 8.73 14.14 24.43
CA LYS A 709 9.23 14.09 25.81
C LYS A 709 8.11 14.56 26.76
N PRO A 710 7.77 13.80 27.82
CA PRO A 710 6.95 14.36 28.87
C PRO A 710 7.68 15.59 29.42
N ALA A 711 7.08 16.77 29.33
CA ALA A 711 7.62 17.97 29.95
C ALA A 711 7.85 17.68 31.43
N VAL A 712 9.11 17.50 31.84
CA VAL A 712 9.51 17.40 33.25
C VAL A 712 9.52 18.82 33.78
N ALA A 713 8.34 19.31 34.16
CA ALA A 713 8.22 20.47 35.02
C ALA A 713 8.05 19.97 36.46
N ASN A 714 9.11 20.16 37.25
CA ASN A 714 9.17 20.09 38.71
C ASN A 714 9.06 18.68 39.37
N PRO A 715 10.12 18.18 40.05
CA PRO A 715 10.09 16.90 40.78
C PRO A 715 9.11 16.84 41.97
N ALA A 716 8.41 17.95 42.27
CA ALA A 716 7.38 18.02 43.30
C ALA A 716 5.94 17.71 42.82
N GLN A 717 5.70 17.42 41.53
CA GLN A 717 4.37 17.08 41.02
C GLN A 717 4.23 15.59 40.62
N PRO A 718 3.06 14.97 40.86
CA PRO A 718 2.81 13.58 40.44
C PRO A 718 2.90 13.44 38.91
N ARG A 719 3.49 12.33 38.44
CA ARG A 719 3.62 12.01 37.00
C ARG A 719 2.25 12.11 36.30
N ARG A 720 2.18 12.87 35.20
CA ARG A 720 0.95 13.10 34.42
C ARG A 720 0.50 11.77 33.77
N THR A 721 -0.64 11.23 34.20
CA THR A 721 -1.19 9.99 33.63
C THR A 721 -2.06 10.32 32.42
N LEU A 722 -1.53 10.13 31.20
CA LEU A 722 -2.32 10.14 29.98
C LEU A 722 -3.10 8.83 29.84
N SER A 723 -4.37 8.92 29.44
CA SER A 723 -5.21 7.74 29.19
C SER A 723 -4.88 7.09 27.83
N TYR A 724 -4.34 7.87 26.89
CA TYR A 724 -3.85 7.38 25.60
C TYR A 724 -2.83 8.36 24.96
N SER A 725 -1.99 7.85 24.05
CA SER A 725 -1.08 8.62 23.19
C SER A 725 -0.96 7.95 21.83
N LEU A 726 -1.24 8.68 20.74
CA LEU A 726 -1.19 8.20 19.36
C LEU A 726 -0.18 9.02 18.55
N LEU A 727 0.69 8.34 17.81
CA LEU A 727 1.76 8.94 17.00
C LEU A 727 1.68 8.39 15.58
N PHE A 728 1.50 9.26 14.58
CA PHE A 728 1.50 8.83 13.19
C PHE A 728 2.92 8.54 12.68
N ARG A 729 3.10 7.41 12.02
CA ARG A 729 4.38 6.95 11.43
C ARG A 729 4.24 6.87 9.91
N CYS A 730 5.30 7.25 9.19
CA CYS A 730 5.38 7.08 7.74
C CYS A 730 6.22 5.84 7.40
N ARG A 731 5.72 5.01 6.48
CA ARG A 731 6.52 4.02 5.75
C ARG A 731 6.92 4.68 4.44
N HIS A 732 8.17 5.13 4.31
CA HIS A 732 8.64 5.72 3.06
C HIS A 732 9.16 4.59 2.14
N PRO A 733 8.54 4.32 0.98
CA PRO A 733 8.84 3.14 0.16
C PRO A 733 9.90 3.38 -0.92
N ARG A 734 10.63 4.51 -0.90
CA ARG A 734 11.67 4.76 -1.91
C ARG A 734 12.90 3.87 -1.64
N ARG A 735 13.02 2.84 -2.50
CA ARG A 735 14.20 2.03 -2.86
C ARG A 735 14.26 0.60 -2.30
N ALA A 736 14.21 -0.31 -3.28
CA ALA A 736 14.65 -1.69 -3.41
C ALA A 736 14.88 -2.55 -2.15
N GLY A 737 14.16 -3.67 -2.08
CA GLY A 737 14.77 -4.95 -1.74
C GLY A 737 15.05 -5.26 -0.26
N SER A 738 14.21 -4.79 0.68
CA SER A 738 14.02 -5.56 1.93
C SER A 738 12.71 -5.17 2.61
N GLU A 739 11.94 -6.17 3.05
CA GLU A 739 10.85 -5.98 4.00
C GLU A 739 11.43 -5.54 5.34
N ARG A 740 11.74 -4.24 5.51
CA ARG A 740 12.18 -3.71 6.80
C ARG A 740 11.44 -2.43 7.15
N PRO A 741 10.83 -2.37 8.35
CA PRO A 741 10.11 -1.19 8.80
C PRO A 741 11.04 0.01 9.05
N CYS A 742 10.68 1.17 8.53
CA CYS A 742 11.08 2.46 9.07
C CYS A 742 9.98 2.91 10.05
N ALA A 743 10.34 3.30 11.27
CA ALA A 743 9.39 3.83 12.23
C ALA A 743 10.08 4.81 13.19
N GLY A 744 9.48 6.00 13.34
CA GLY A 744 9.86 7.03 14.29
C GLY A 744 9.42 6.76 15.74
N LEU A 745 9.89 7.62 16.65
CA LEU A 745 9.88 7.51 18.10
C LEU A 745 8.55 7.07 18.73
N ARG A 746 8.67 6.36 19.86
CA ARG A 746 7.61 6.09 20.84
C ARG A 746 8.08 6.61 22.20
N LEU A 747 7.20 7.23 22.98
CA LEU A 747 7.39 7.50 24.41
C LEU A 747 6.23 6.86 25.21
N PRO A 748 6.49 6.16 26.33
CA PRO A 748 5.46 5.37 27.01
C PRO A 748 4.60 6.20 27.99
N GLY A 749 3.28 6.12 27.83
CA GLY A 749 2.30 6.30 28.91
C GLY A 749 1.69 4.94 29.28
N ARG A 750 1.40 4.72 30.57
CA ARG A 750 0.78 3.48 31.09
C ARG A 750 -0.69 3.38 30.65
N ALA A 751 -0.97 2.82 29.47
CA ALA A 751 -2.26 2.24 29.10
C ALA A 751 -2.08 1.33 27.86
N GLY A 752 -2.81 0.21 27.82
CA GLY A 752 -2.74 -0.80 26.74
C GLY A 752 -3.11 -0.24 25.36
N PRO A 753 -2.71 -0.92 24.27
CA PRO A 753 -2.87 -0.40 22.91
C PRO A 753 -4.33 -0.47 22.45
N ALA A 754 -4.90 0.69 22.14
CA ALA A 754 -6.02 0.85 21.22
C ALA A 754 -5.44 1.37 19.89
N VAL A 755 -5.47 0.53 18.86
CA VAL A 755 -5.06 0.88 17.49
C VAL A 755 -6.31 1.36 16.75
N PHE A 756 -6.33 2.61 16.29
CA PHE A 756 -7.38 3.15 15.42
C PHE A 756 -6.76 3.74 14.17
N HIS A 757 -7.36 3.39 13.03
CA HIS A 757 -7.08 3.95 11.70
C HIS A 757 -8.05 5.09 11.38
N PRO A 758 -7.60 6.15 10.67
CA PRO A 758 -8.47 6.95 9.80
C PRO A 758 -8.89 6.18 8.54
#